data_AF-A0A3D1QV69-F1
#
_entry.id   AF-A0A3D1QV69-F1
#
_cell.length_a   1.000
_cell.length_b   1.000
_cell.length_c   1.000
_cell.angle_alpha   90.00
_cell.angle_beta   90.00
_cell.angle_gamma   90.00
#
_symmetry.space_group_name_H-M   'P 1'
#
loop_
_entity.id
_entity.type
_entity.pdbx_description
1 polymer ?
#
loop_
_entity_poly.entity_id
_entity_poly.type
_entity_poly.pdbx_seq_one_letter_code
_entity_poly.pdbx_strand_id
1 'polypeptide(L)'
;AGAAEVYASIVEQTGDPAALGAQVRLLSASTEPQAVQGALDAAVRAARDPKAKAEALLLRGEVHLAAHRTEEACADFEAALELSTTLRAIAGLAECRADRRTVERFDEAFRGVGRGVPGRVALARRLARLLEWPLGESERAGEVWREVLAESPADAEAEDRLVDLARSAGAKDELIELLRRRLTREPRGPAARATRHELATLLEELGRDEEGLAEWRMATRMEPGDAVALIALADRCERRGRLSEAAFALEGAAAATEAGPERAALWLKLAKLCRDGLSDPARGAACEERARALLEKQAAAKAEKVAEPPKAAAPPAGQEPRGTAQASGQASRAMGPERLGADAQAVETKAVEAKSVETEDVAAKTVEMEQVEACADPVAADAARAGQEAEGPASRATGGRDESAARPEEALAAPLPDDGEEREINTGDILEVVADPPAPVLQPVGDSDETPTNPMPPMPPMHVFGAYFSEKASADAAAPSLPEPAAQALPALEDPDLRPPAVETKPVKRTKSRKVKRGRTAEHKALLTQLEAKPLDPGRYHALAEYYEGTQNPERVALMEEIANALKGDPFAEPLAPRFTLDQAAWEAVRHPQLRATASELFGLTGLAMCAVNAVTPKEAGAKKPFSMAAGKGAKATAESLLTAVRVLGIRAPEVFIGSMDSPPLWAVNSEPPMLLVGKLAVSRVLPDPLLRFFAGRALAAFRPELMPLRLLSWERVAECIEVLKPAVYGERNLPAATKALARRIPGKSGDRLAVLLEGMERRHINLARLTEGARHTANRAGLLVAGGVAPAVTALRAKRESTEELIELLRFAASNKYLGLRAKR
;
A
#
# COMPACT_ATOMS: atom_id res chain seq x y z
N ALA A 1 24.93 13.91 17.51
CA ALA A 1 26.33 14.40 17.37
C ALA A 1 26.43 15.36 16.16
N GLY A 2 27.59 15.42 15.49
CA GLY A 2 28.06 16.39 14.50
C GLY A 2 27.10 17.41 13.87
N ALA A 3 26.01 16.98 13.23
CA ALA A 3 25.05 17.92 12.62
C ALA A 3 24.42 18.88 13.66
N ALA A 4 24.09 18.38 14.86
CA ALA A 4 23.55 19.21 15.94
C ALA A 4 24.59 20.17 16.53
N GLU A 5 25.88 19.79 16.54
CA GLU A 5 26.99 20.65 16.98
C GLU A 5 27.21 21.83 16.02
N VAL A 6 27.04 21.60 14.71
CA VAL A 6 27.08 22.68 13.71
C VAL A 6 25.95 23.68 13.94
N TYR A 7 24.72 23.21 14.18
CA TYR A 7 23.63 24.12 14.54
C TYR A 7 23.83 24.80 15.90
N ALA A 8 24.40 24.12 16.90
CA ALA A 8 24.74 24.72 18.19
C ALA A 8 25.68 25.93 18.03
N SER A 9 26.74 25.78 17.21
CA SER A 9 27.68 26.87 16.96
C SER A 9 27.07 28.01 16.13
N ILE A 10 26.08 27.73 15.27
CA ILE A 10 25.29 28.77 14.60
C ILE A 10 24.43 29.53 15.62
N VAL A 11 23.70 28.83 16.49
CA VAL A 11 22.87 29.43 17.55
C VAL A 11 23.71 30.31 18.48
N GLU A 12 24.87 29.84 18.91
CA GLU A 12 25.81 30.59 19.76
C GLU A 12 26.32 31.89 19.09
N GLN A 13 26.58 31.85 17.78
CA GLN A 13 27.12 32.99 17.02
C GLN A 13 26.06 33.97 16.52
N THR A 14 24.82 33.52 16.27
CA THR A 14 23.79 34.30 15.55
C THR A 14 22.48 34.48 16.30
N GLY A 15 22.17 33.60 17.27
CA GLY A 15 20.85 33.54 17.90
C GLY A 15 19.70 33.09 16.99
N ASP A 16 19.99 32.50 15.82
CA ASP A 16 18.98 32.13 14.82
C ASP A 16 17.97 31.09 15.37
N PRO A 17 16.66 31.43 15.46
CA PRO A 17 15.63 30.52 15.96
C PRO A 17 15.39 29.32 15.03
N ALA A 18 15.64 29.45 13.73
CA ALA A 18 15.53 28.33 12.79
C ALA A 18 16.69 27.34 12.97
N ALA A 19 17.89 27.83 13.26
CA ALA A 19 19.02 26.99 13.65
C ALA A 19 18.76 26.27 14.98
N LEU A 20 18.17 26.94 15.97
CA LEU A 20 17.79 26.33 17.25
C LEU A 20 16.71 25.25 17.07
N GLY A 21 15.66 25.53 16.28
CA GLY A 21 14.64 24.53 15.95
C GLY A 21 15.22 23.31 15.22
N ALA A 22 16.20 23.49 14.33
CA ALA A 22 16.92 22.39 13.69
C ALA A 22 17.80 21.59 14.67
N GLN A 23 18.52 22.27 15.57
CA GLN A 23 19.33 21.65 16.62
C GLN A 23 18.46 20.78 17.53
N VAL A 24 17.36 21.32 18.05
CA VAL A 24 16.42 20.62 18.93
C VAL A 24 15.85 19.37 18.25
N ARG A 25 15.40 19.48 16.99
CA ARG A 25 14.90 18.33 16.23
C ARG A 25 15.94 17.22 16.06
N LEU A 26 17.20 17.58 15.82
CA LEU A 26 18.29 16.60 15.66
C LEU A 26 18.67 15.94 16.99
N LEU A 27 18.69 16.70 18.10
CA LEU A 27 18.99 16.16 19.43
C LEU A 27 17.88 15.25 19.96
N SER A 28 16.60 15.61 19.74
CA SER A 28 15.46 14.76 20.08
C SER A 28 15.46 13.44 19.30
N ALA A 29 15.95 13.43 18.06
CA ALA A 29 16.10 12.21 17.27
C ALA A 29 17.22 11.27 17.79
N SER A 30 18.20 11.78 18.55
CA SER A 30 19.28 10.99 19.17
C SER A 30 18.96 10.44 20.56
N THR A 31 17.70 10.48 21.01
CA THR A 31 17.22 9.90 22.29
C THR A 31 17.89 10.38 23.59
N GLU A 32 18.64 11.50 23.56
CA GLU A 32 19.26 12.13 24.73
C GLU A 32 18.47 13.36 25.21
N PRO A 33 17.49 13.22 26.14
CA PRO A 33 16.67 14.35 26.59
C PRO A 33 17.48 15.43 27.32
N GLN A 34 18.56 15.05 28.00
CA GLN A 34 19.45 15.98 28.71
C GLN A 34 20.22 16.89 27.74
N ALA A 35 20.59 16.39 26.56
CA ALA A 35 21.25 17.19 25.54
C ALA A 35 20.30 18.25 24.93
N VAL A 36 19.02 17.89 24.74
CA VAL A 36 17.96 18.82 24.30
C VAL A 36 17.76 19.92 25.34
N GLN A 37 17.62 19.57 26.62
CA GLN A 37 17.48 20.52 27.73
C GLN A 37 18.68 21.47 27.82
N GLY A 38 19.91 20.93 27.85
CA GLY A 38 21.13 21.73 27.96
C GLY A 38 21.35 22.70 26.79
N ALA A 39 20.98 22.30 25.57
CA ALA A 39 21.00 23.18 24.39
C ALA A 39 20.02 24.36 24.52
N LEU A 40 18.80 24.09 24.99
CA LEU A 40 17.77 25.12 25.17
C LEU A 40 18.10 26.06 26.34
N ASP A 41 18.61 25.52 27.45
CA ASP A 41 19.11 26.33 28.56
C ASP A 41 20.29 27.21 28.17
N ALA A 42 21.17 26.74 27.29
CA ALA A 42 22.23 27.56 26.71
C ALA A 42 21.65 28.68 25.83
N ALA A 43 20.71 28.35 24.94
CA ALA A 43 20.08 29.33 24.05
C ALA A 43 19.31 30.42 24.81
N VAL A 44 18.49 30.07 25.81
CA VAL A 44 17.73 31.03 26.64
C VAL A 44 18.66 31.97 27.43
N ARG A 45 19.86 31.51 27.82
CA ARG A 45 20.88 32.34 28.48
C ARG A 45 21.71 33.19 27.50
N ALA A 46 21.96 32.70 26.29
CA ALA A 46 22.78 33.38 25.28
C ALA A 46 21.98 34.42 24.46
N ALA A 47 20.66 34.25 24.31
CA ALA A 47 19.80 35.09 23.50
C ALA A 47 19.75 36.54 24.02
N ARG A 48 20.31 37.47 23.22
CA ARG A 48 20.34 38.92 23.50
C ARG A 48 19.17 39.68 22.88
N ASP A 49 18.59 39.15 21.82
CA ASP A 49 17.40 39.70 21.17
C ASP A 49 16.13 39.14 21.83
N PRO A 50 15.11 39.98 22.16
CA PRO A 50 13.90 39.52 22.82
C PRO A 50 13.06 38.53 21.98
N LYS A 51 13.09 38.56 20.64
CA LYS A 51 12.33 37.61 19.80
C LYS A 51 12.99 36.25 19.79
N ALA A 52 14.30 36.19 19.51
CA ALA A 52 15.09 34.96 19.60
C ALA A 52 14.99 34.33 21.00
N LYS A 53 14.95 35.16 22.06
CA LYS A 53 14.75 34.68 23.43
C LYS A 53 13.33 34.14 23.66
N ALA A 54 12.29 34.79 23.13
CA ALA A 54 10.91 34.29 23.18
C ALA A 54 10.78 32.94 22.46
N GLU A 55 11.41 32.78 21.29
CA GLU A 55 11.38 31.54 20.52
C GLU A 55 12.18 30.40 21.19
N ALA A 56 13.31 30.73 21.85
CA ALA A 56 14.06 29.78 22.67
C ALA A 56 13.26 29.32 23.90
N LEU A 57 12.60 30.24 24.62
CA LEU A 57 11.70 29.93 25.74
C LEU A 57 10.52 29.09 25.28
N LEU A 58 9.90 29.41 24.15
CA LEU A 58 8.78 28.66 23.58
C LEU A 58 9.19 27.22 23.21
N LEU A 59 10.33 27.03 22.54
CA LEU A 59 10.87 25.70 22.25
C LEU A 59 11.22 24.92 23.52
N ARG A 60 11.69 25.60 24.57
CA ARG A 60 11.97 24.98 25.87
C ARG A 60 10.67 24.57 26.58
N GLY A 61 9.66 25.43 26.63
CA GLY A 61 8.33 25.14 27.15
C GLY A 61 7.66 23.93 26.48
N GLU A 62 7.79 23.77 25.16
CA GLU A 62 7.29 22.57 24.46
C GLU A 62 8.02 21.28 24.89
N VAL A 63 9.31 21.35 25.20
CA VAL A 63 10.09 20.21 25.75
C VAL A 63 9.79 19.96 27.24
N HIS A 64 9.47 21.00 28.03
CA HIS A 64 8.96 20.83 29.40
C HIS A 64 7.59 20.15 29.40
N LEU A 65 6.67 20.60 28.53
CA LEU A 65 5.32 20.02 28.38
C LEU A 65 5.36 18.57 27.89
N ALA A 66 6.18 18.27 26.87
CA ALA A 66 6.38 16.88 26.40
C ALA A 66 7.05 15.97 27.44
N ALA A 67 7.74 16.54 28.43
CA ALA A 67 8.29 15.84 29.58
C ALA A 67 7.36 15.87 30.82
N HIS A 68 6.09 16.25 30.66
CA HIS A 68 5.08 16.40 31.72
C HIS A 68 5.43 17.37 32.87
N ARG A 69 6.39 18.28 32.67
CA ARG A 69 6.80 19.29 33.65
C ARG A 69 6.01 20.58 33.43
N THR A 70 4.72 20.53 33.76
CA THR A 70 3.72 21.55 33.44
C THR A 70 3.99 22.91 34.05
N GLU A 71 4.48 22.99 35.30
CA GLU A 71 4.81 24.27 35.96
C GLU A 71 5.98 24.99 35.27
N GLU A 72 7.05 24.25 34.94
CA GLU A 72 8.20 24.78 34.18
C GLU A 72 7.77 25.24 32.78
N ALA A 73 6.88 24.49 32.13
CA ALA A 73 6.32 24.84 30.83
C ALA A 73 5.42 26.09 30.88
N CYS A 74 4.56 26.23 31.89
CA CYS A 74 3.76 27.43 32.13
C CYS A 74 4.66 28.67 32.22
N ALA A 75 5.71 28.62 33.06
CA ALA A 75 6.63 29.73 33.26
C ALA A 75 7.36 30.13 31.95
N ASP A 76 7.78 29.14 31.16
CA ASP A 76 8.42 29.38 29.85
C ASP A 76 7.46 29.99 28.82
N PHE A 77 6.21 29.52 28.74
CA PHE A 77 5.23 30.10 27.82
C PHE A 77 4.76 31.49 28.28
N GLU A 78 4.64 31.75 29.58
CA GLU A 78 4.33 33.07 30.12
C GLU A 78 5.47 34.07 29.83
N ALA A 79 6.72 33.70 30.12
CA ALA A 79 7.90 34.52 29.79
C ALA A 79 8.11 34.72 28.27
N ALA A 80 7.75 33.73 27.44
CA ALA A 80 7.74 33.89 25.98
C ALA A 80 6.66 34.89 25.53
N LEU A 81 5.48 34.88 26.14
CA LEU A 81 4.37 35.78 25.80
C LEU A 81 4.58 37.22 26.28
N GLU A 82 5.33 37.46 27.36
CA GLU A 82 5.78 38.81 27.77
C GLU A 82 6.71 39.44 26.73
N LEU A 83 7.53 38.64 26.05
CA LEU A 83 8.49 39.09 25.04
C LEU A 83 7.91 39.13 23.62
N SER A 84 7.04 38.19 23.26
CA SER A 84 6.45 38.07 21.93
C SER A 84 5.13 37.30 21.94
N THR A 85 4.02 37.99 21.71
CA THR A 85 2.67 37.41 21.62
C THR A 85 2.52 36.53 20.37
N THR A 86 2.86 35.24 20.50
CA THR A 86 2.76 34.26 19.41
C THR A 86 1.69 33.21 19.70
N LEU A 87 0.88 32.85 18.70
CA LEU A 87 -0.20 31.88 18.86
C LEU A 87 0.31 30.50 19.31
N ARG A 88 1.54 30.13 18.95
CA ARG A 88 2.18 28.87 19.37
C ARG A 88 2.53 28.85 20.86
N ALA A 89 2.84 30.00 21.46
CA ALA A 89 3.00 30.13 22.92
C ALA A 89 1.65 30.24 23.65
N ILE A 90 0.62 30.87 23.05
CA ILE A 90 -0.76 30.86 23.59
C ILE A 90 -1.28 29.41 23.65
N ALA A 91 -1.09 28.63 22.57
CA ALA A 91 -1.41 27.21 22.52
C ALA A 91 -0.66 26.39 23.58
N GLY A 92 0.65 26.65 23.76
CA GLY A 92 1.46 26.01 24.79
C GLY A 92 0.94 26.29 26.21
N LEU A 93 0.65 27.55 26.52
CA LEU A 93 0.10 27.94 27.82
C LEU A 93 -1.28 27.31 28.08
N ALA A 94 -2.14 27.25 27.05
CA ALA A 94 -3.44 26.60 27.13
C ALA A 94 -3.33 25.09 27.36
N GLU A 95 -2.33 24.41 26.78
CA GLU A 95 -2.07 22.99 27.06
C GLU A 95 -1.46 22.75 28.46
N CYS A 96 -0.70 23.70 29.02
CA CYS A 96 -0.06 23.53 30.33
C CYS A 96 -1.00 23.82 31.51
N ARG A 97 -1.87 24.83 31.39
CA ARG A 97 -2.87 25.16 32.42
C ARG A 97 -4.19 24.39 32.23
N ALA A 98 -4.56 24.12 30.97
CA ALA A 98 -5.79 23.42 30.57
C ALA A 98 -7.07 23.98 31.22
N ASP A 99 -7.07 25.27 31.56
CA ASP A 99 -8.18 25.96 32.20
C ASP A 99 -9.01 26.75 31.18
N ARG A 100 -10.31 26.89 31.46
CA ARG A 100 -11.28 27.52 30.56
C ARG A 100 -10.79 28.85 29.97
N ARG A 101 -10.18 29.71 30.80
CA ARG A 101 -9.73 31.06 30.40
C ARG A 101 -8.57 31.05 29.41
N THR A 102 -7.63 30.09 29.51
CA THR A 102 -6.52 30.00 28.55
C THR A 102 -6.95 29.36 27.24
N VAL A 103 -7.87 28.40 27.27
CA VAL A 103 -8.43 27.79 26.06
C VAL A 103 -9.36 28.76 25.30
N GLU A 104 -10.19 29.54 26.00
CA GLU A 104 -10.99 30.62 25.38
C GLU A 104 -10.09 31.66 24.70
N ARG A 105 -9.00 32.08 25.36
CA ARG A 105 -7.98 32.98 24.77
C ARG A 105 -7.27 32.36 23.56
N PHE A 106 -7.06 31.05 23.56
CA PHE A 106 -6.47 30.34 22.42
C PHE A 106 -7.45 30.26 21.24
N ASP A 107 -8.74 29.96 21.47
CA ASP A 107 -9.76 29.96 20.43
C ASP A 107 -9.94 31.36 19.81
N GLU A 108 -10.07 32.41 20.63
CA GLU A 108 -10.16 33.80 20.15
C GLU A 108 -8.97 34.16 19.25
N ALA A 109 -7.74 33.84 19.68
CA ALA A 109 -6.54 34.10 18.89
C ALA A 109 -6.40 33.19 17.66
N PHE A 110 -6.98 31.99 17.68
CA PHE A 110 -7.00 31.05 16.54
C PHE A 110 -8.03 31.45 15.47
N ARG A 111 -9.20 31.98 15.86
CA ARG A 111 -10.23 32.50 14.93
C ARG A 111 -9.69 33.59 14.00
N GLY A 112 -8.68 34.34 14.44
CA GLY A 112 -7.97 35.34 13.62
C GLY A 112 -7.04 34.75 12.54
N VAL A 113 -6.78 33.44 12.52
CA VAL A 113 -5.87 32.80 11.55
C VAL A 113 -6.63 32.36 10.31
N GLY A 114 -6.36 33.03 9.18
CA GLY A 114 -6.87 32.63 7.87
C GLY A 114 -6.44 31.22 7.45
N ARG A 115 -7.28 30.54 6.67
CA ARG A 115 -7.05 29.16 6.18
C ARG A 115 -5.82 29.07 5.28
N GLY A 116 -5.15 27.92 5.27
CA GLY A 116 -3.96 27.67 4.45
C GLY A 116 -2.65 28.25 4.98
N VAL A 117 -2.67 28.96 6.13
CA VAL A 117 -1.45 29.40 6.81
C VAL A 117 -0.65 28.17 7.29
N PRO A 118 0.66 28.06 6.96
CA PRO A 118 1.49 26.93 7.38
C PRO A 118 1.44 26.71 8.90
N GLY A 119 1.11 25.48 9.31
CA GLY A 119 0.96 25.11 10.72
C GLY A 119 -0.41 25.38 11.34
N ARG A 120 -1.35 26.06 10.65
CA ARG A 120 -2.73 26.28 11.16
C ARG A 120 -3.40 24.98 11.57
N VAL A 121 -3.35 23.95 10.72
CA VAL A 121 -3.93 22.62 10.99
C VAL A 121 -3.34 21.97 12.24
N ALA A 122 -2.04 22.18 12.53
CA ALA A 122 -1.42 21.65 13.75
C ALA A 122 -1.91 22.38 15.01
N LEU A 123 -2.14 23.70 14.93
CA LEU A 123 -2.73 24.49 16.03
C LEU A 123 -4.22 24.15 16.21
N ALA A 124 -4.96 23.93 15.11
CA ALA A 124 -6.36 23.53 15.14
C ALA A 124 -6.56 22.21 15.90
N ARG A 125 -5.73 21.18 15.64
CA ARG A 125 -5.78 19.91 16.38
C ARG A 125 -5.44 20.06 17.88
N ARG A 126 -4.50 20.96 18.23
CA ARG A 126 -4.21 21.29 19.65
C ARG A 126 -5.42 21.91 20.33
N LEU A 127 -6.07 22.89 19.68
CA LEU A 127 -7.27 23.56 20.18
C LEU A 127 -8.46 22.59 20.32
N ALA A 128 -8.75 21.81 19.27
CA ALA A 128 -9.87 20.86 19.26
C ALA A 128 -9.77 19.84 20.39
N ARG A 129 -8.56 19.29 20.64
CA ARG A 129 -8.33 18.40 21.78
C ARG A 129 -8.57 19.05 23.13
N LEU A 130 -8.18 20.32 23.33
CA LEU A 130 -8.39 21.03 24.61
C LEU A 130 -9.87 21.35 24.87
N LEU A 131 -10.61 21.69 23.82
CA LEU A 131 -12.06 21.90 23.87
C LEU A 131 -12.78 20.58 24.23
N GLU A 132 -12.37 19.48 23.60
CA GLU A 132 -12.91 18.13 23.85
C GLU A 132 -12.56 17.63 25.27
N TRP A 133 -11.30 17.78 25.69
CA TRP A 133 -10.83 17.47 27.04
C TRP A 133 -9.66 18.38 27.46
N PRO A 134 -9.73 19.09 28.60
CA PRO A 134 -10.66 18.86 29.71
C PRO A 134 -11.94 19.72 29.71
N LEU A 135 -12.15 20.62 28.73
CA LEU A 135 -13.30 21.54 28.78
C LEU A 135 -14.67 20.87 28.56
N GLY A 136 -14.75 19.81 27.75
CA GLY A 136 -16.01 19.15 27.40
C GLY A 136 -16.90 19.96 26.44
N GLU A 137 -16.35 20.94 25.71
CA GLU A 137 -17.08 21.76 24.74
C GLU A 137 -17.17 21.06 23.38
N SER A 138 -17.85 19.92 23.37
CA SER A 138 -17.98 18.99 22.24
C SER A 138 -18.45 19.64 20.93
N GLU A 139 -19.36 20.61 20.99
CA GLU A 139 -19.83 21.33 19.79
C GLU A 139 -18.69 22.15 19.14
N ARG A 140 -17.98 22.96 19.93
CA ARG A 140 -16.88 23.79 19.46
C ARG A 140 -15.65 22.96 19.08
N ALA A 141 -15.40 21.86 19.79
CA ALA A 141 -14.41 20.86 19.39
C ALA A 141 -14.74 20.28 17.99
N GLY A 142 -16.00 19.89 17.77
CA GLY A 142 -16.50 19.42 16.48
C GLY A 142 -16.37 20.46 15.37
N GLU A 143 -16.57 21.75 15.64
CA GLU A 143 -16.29 22.82 14.67
C GLU A 143 -14.81 22.87 14.27
N VAL A 144 -13.90 22.85 15.23
CA VAL A 144 -12.45 22.93 14.94
C VAL A 144 -11.94 21.65 14.26
N TRP A 145 -12.45 20.46 14.63
CA TRP A 145 -12.17 19.22 13.89
C TRP A 145 -12.74 19.25 12.45
N ARG A 146 -13.92 19.85 12.23
CA ARG A 146 -14.47 20.07 10.88
C ARG A 146 -13.63 21.06 10.07
N GLU A 147 -13.00 22.06 10.71
CA GLU A 147 -12.00 22.91 10.04
C GLU A 147 -10.72 22.12 9.66
N VAL A 148 -10.24 21.22 10.53
CA VAL A 148 -9.10 20.33 10.22
C VAL A 148 -9.38 19.50 8.97
N LEU A 149 -10.53 18.82 8.89
CA LEU A 149 -10.92 18.05 7.70
C LEU A 149 -11.16 18.90 6.44
N ALA A 150 -11.43 20.20 6.60
CA ALA A 150 -11.63 21.10 5.45
C ALA A 150 -10.29 21.58 4.83
N GLU A 151 -9.21 21.64 5.60
CA GLU A 151 -7.86 22.01 5.10
C GLU A 151 -6.96 20.78 4.87
N SER A 152 -7.13 19.72 5.66
CA SER A 152 -6.43 18.43 5.52
C SER A 152 -7.46 17.30 5.45
N PRO A 153 -8.04 17.03 4.27
CA PRO A 153 -9.09 16.02 4.15
C PRO A 153 -8.70 14.66 4.72
N ALA A 154 -7.47 14.19 4.48
CA ALA A 154 -6.98 12.88 4.91
C ALA A 154 -6.47 12.82 6.37
N ASP A 155 -6.84 13.78 7.24
CA ASP A 155 -6.47 13.74 8.65
C ASP A 155 -7.32 12.71 9.42
N ALA A 156 -6.72 11.56 9.75
CA ALA A 156 -7.40 10.47 10.44
C ALA A 156 -7.76 10.80 11.90
N GLU A 157 -6.95 11.62 12.59
CA GLU A 157 -7.22 12.02 13.97
C GLU A 157 -8.52 12.83 14.03
N ALA A 158 -8.70 13.77 13.10
CA ALA A 158 -9.93 14.55 12.99
C ALA A 158 -11.14 13.72 12.53
N GLU A 159 -10.95 12.72 11.66
CA GLU A 159 -12.06 11.86 11.19
C GLU A 159 -12.56 10.93 12.31
N ASP A 160 -11.68 10.29 13.07
CA ASP A 160 -12.05 9.45 14.22
C ASP A 160 -12.70 10.28 15.34
N ARG A 161 -12.13 11.44 15.68
CA ARG A 161 -12.68 12.32 16.73
C ARG A 161 -14.07 12.83 16.39
N LEU A 162 -14.34 13.19 15.14
CA LEU A 162 -15.69 13.58 14.72
C LEU A 162 -16.69 12.42 14.75
N VAL A 163 -16.26 11.20 14.40
CA VAL A 163 -17.10 10.00 14.52
C VAL A 163 -17.47 9.73 15.98
N ASP A 164 -16.51 9.80 16.90
CA ASP A 164 -16.78 9.56 18.33
C ASP A 164 -17.56 10.71 18.99
N LEU A 165 -17.33 11.98 18.60
CA LEU A 165 -18.17 13.10 19.00
C LEU A 165 -19.62 12.91 18.51
N ALA A 166 -19.83 12.57 17.24
CA ALA A 166 -21.17 12.33 16.68
C ALA A 166 -21.88 11.14 17.34
N ARG A 167 -21.15 10.07 17.69
CA ARG A 167 -21.66 8.95 18.51
C ARG A 167 -22.09 9.43 19.89
N SER A 168 -21.24 10.17 20.61
CA SER A 168 -21.54 10.64 21.97
C SER A 168 -22.69 11.66 22.05
N ALA A 169 -22.84 12.49 21.02
CA ALA A 169 -23.93 13.46 20.88
C ALA A 169 -25.23 12.83 20.35
N GLY A 170 -25.20 11.56 19.91
CA GLY A 170 -26.34 10.91 19.26
C GLY A 170 -26.69 11.49 17.87
N ALA A 171 -25.77 12.23 17.23
CA ALA A 171 -25.97 12.94 15.97
C ALA A 171 -25.94 11.98 14.76
N LYS A 172 -26.94 11.09 14.65
CA LYS A 172 -26.95 9.95 13.71
C LYS A 172 -26.76 10.35 12.24
N ASP A 173 -27.34 11.46 11.78
CA ASP A 173 -27.17 11.91 10.39
C ASP A 173 -25.76 12.48 10.09
N GLU A 174 -25.10 13.16 11.05
CA GLU A 174 -23.69 13.57 10.90
C GLU A 174 -22.77 12.34 10.90
N LEU A 175 -23.05 11.36 11.78
CA LEU A 175 -22.35 10.07 11.82
C LEU A 175 -22.51 9.31 10.50
N ILE A 176 -23.71 9.26 9.91
CA ILE A 176 -23.95 8.64 8.59
C ILE A 176 -23.07 9.25 7.50
N GLU A 177 -22.96 10.58 7.44
CA GLU A 177 -22.13 11.27 6.44
C GLU A 177 -20.62 11.10 6.69
N LEU A 178 -20.20 10.99 7.96
CA LEU A 178 -18.81 10.64 8.31
C LEU A 178 -18.46 9.21 7.89
N LEU A 179 -19.32 8.22 8.21
CA LEU A 179 -19.14 6.82 7.81
C LEU A 179 -19.15 6.67 6.27
N ARG A 180 -20.00 7.42 5.55
CA ARG A 180 -20.00 7.49 4.07
C ARG A 180 -18.69 8.05 3.52
N ARG A 181 -18.12 9.09 4.13
CA ARG A 181 -16.79 9.64 3.75
C ARG A 181 -15.68 8.62 4.00
N ARG A 182 -15.71 7.90 5.13
CA ARG A 182 -14.78 6.80 5.44
C ARG A 182 -14.82 5.70 4.37
N LEU A 183 -16.02 5.21 4.03
CA LEU A 183 -16.23 4.19 2.99
C LEU A 183 -15.90 4.66 1.57
N THR A 184 -15.85 5.97 1.32
CA THR A 184 -15.40 6.54 0.04
C THR A 184 -13.87 6.48 -0.09
N ARG A 185 -13.13 6.50 1.03
CA ARG A 185 -11.66 6.44 1.10
C ARG A 185 -11.17 5.00 1.17
N GLU A 186 -11.73 4.22 2.09
CA GLU A 186 -11.45 2.79 2.28
C GLU A 186 -12.72 1.98 1.99
N PRO A 187 -12.95 1.57 0.72
CA PRO A 187 -14.18 0.87 0.33
C PRO A 187 -14.17 -0.64 0.59
N ARG A 188 -13.05 -1.23 1.06
CA ARG A 188 -12.84 -2.67 1.31
C ARG A 188 -11.88 -2.89 2.46
N GLY A 189 -11.99 -4.04 3.13
CA GLY A 189 -11.17 -4.39 4.29
C GLY A 189 -12.01 -4.49 5.57
N PRO A 190 -11.45 -5.04 6.66
CA PRO A 190 -12.18 -5.30 7.90
C PRO A 190 -12.73 -4.02 8.55
N ALA A 191 -12.02 -2.89 8.43
CA ALA A 191 -12.51 -1.58 8.89
C ALA A 191 -13.71 -1.11 8.05
N ALA A 192 -13.61 -1.17 6.72
CA ALA A 192 -14.69 -0.81 5.80
C ALA A 192 -15.95 -1.70 6.00
N ARG A 193 -15.76 -2.99 6.24
CA ARG A 193 -16.83 -3.94 6.58
C ARG A 193 -17.58 -3.51 7.85
N ALA A 194 -16.86 -3.28 8.95
CA ALA A 194 -17.45 -2.84 10.22
C ALA A 194 -18.18 -1.49 10.06
N THR A 195 -17.52 -0.51 9.43
CA THR A 195 -18.08 0.82 9.10
C THR A 195 -19.38 0.71 8.29
N ARG A 196 -19.47 -0.25 7.35
CA ARG A 196 -20.65 -0.48 6.52
C ARG A 196 -21.79 -1.18 7.27
N HIS A 197 -21.48 -2.07 8.22
CA HIS A 197 -22.49 -2.67 9.10
C HIS A 197 -23.06 -1.64 10.09
N GLU A 198 -22.21 -0.76 10.64
CA GLU A 198 -22.63 0.38 11.48
C GLU A 198 -23.54 1.32 10.68
N LEU A 199 -23.11 1.76 9.50
CA LEU A 199 -23.91 2.62 8.59
C LEU A 199 -25.27 1.99 8.24
N ALA A 200 -25.30 0.71 7.85
CA ALA A 200 -26.52 0.04 7.46
C ALA A 200 -27.51 -0.15 8.63
N THR A 201 -26.99 -0.33 9.85
CA THR A 201 -27.80 -0.42 11.08
C THR A 201 -28.34 0.95 11.50
N LEU A 202 -27.51 2.00 11.47
CA LEU A 202 -27.91 3.38 11.81
C LEU A 202 -29.02 3.91 10.87
N LEU A 203 -28.97 3.57 9.58
CA LEU A 203 -30.02 3.91 8.62
C LEU A 203 -31.37 3.25 9.00
N GLU A 204 -31.35 2.00 9.46
CA GLU A 204 -32.55 1.27 9.89
C GLU A 204 -33.10 1.79 11.23
N GLU A 205 -32.22 2.18 12.17
CA GLU A 205 -32.62 2.86 13.41
C GLU A 205 -33.27 4.23 13.18
N LEU A 206 -33.03 4.86 12.04
CA LEU A 206 -33.70 6.08 11.59
C LEU A 206 -34.93 5.81 10.70
N GLY A 207 -35.32 4.55 10.50
CA GLY A 207 -36.41 4.17 9.59
C GLY A 207 -36.11 4.37 8.10
N ARG A 208 -34.85 4.64 7.72
CA ARG A 208 -34.36 4.80 6.34
C ARG A 208 -34.15 3.41 5.70
N ASP A 209 -35.20 2.62 5.73
CA ASP A 209 -35.18 1.15 5.68
C ASP A 209 -34.62 0.60 4.34
N GLU A 210 -34.94 1.23 3.21
CA GLU A 210 -34.39 0.84 1.89
C GLU A 210 -32.94 1.34 1.68
N GLU A 211 -32.49 2.42 2.34
CA GLU A 211 -31.07 2.83 2.31
C GLU A 211 -30.21 1.85 3.11
N GLY A 212 -30.63 1.45 4.32
CA GLY A 212 -29.94 0.42 5.11
C GLY A 212 -29.82 -0.89 4.35
N LEU A 213 -30.91 -1.34 3.70
CA LEU A 213 -30.89 -2.53 2.84
C LEU A 213 -29.98 -2.36 1.61
N ALA A 214 -29.90 -1.17 1.02
CA ALA A 214 -28.96 -0.90 -0.09
C ALA A 214 -27.49 -1.04 0.36
N GLU A 215 -27.18 -0.65 1.60
CA GLU A 215 -25.86 -0.82 2.19
C GLU A 215 -25.57 -2.28 2.60
N TRP A 216 -26.54 -3.03 3.13
CA TRP A 216 -26.40 -4.49 3.32
C TRP A 216 -26.15 -5.22 2.00
N ARG A 217 -26.91 -4.89 0.93
CA ARG A 217 -26.64 -5.34 -0.44
C ARG A 217 -25.26 -4.92 -0.94
N MET A 218 -24.69 -3.82 -0.47
CA MET A 218 -23.35 -3.38 -0.86
C MET A 218 -22.26 -4.13 -0.07
N ALA A 219 -22.48 -4.43 1.21
CA ALA A 219 -21.58 -5.24 2.02
C ALA A 219 -21.37 -6.62 1.38
N THR A 220 -22.47 -7.32 1.05
CA THR A 220 -22.42 -8.65 0.41
C THR A 220 -21.83 -8.62 -1.02
N ARG A 221 -21.93 -7.50 -1.75
CA ARG A 221 -21.27 -7.32 -3.05
C ARG A 221 -19.76 -7.02 -2.92
N MET A 222 -19.36 -6.30 -1.89
CA MET A 222 -17.96 -5.90 -1.70
C MET A 222 -17.12 -7.01 -1.05
N GLU A 223 -17.71 -7.77 -0.12
CA GLU A 223 -17.08 -8.94 0.51
C GLU A 223 -18.06 -10.14 0.53
N PRO A 224 -18.18 -10.92 -0.57
CA PRO A 224 -19.13 -12.04 -0.70
C PRO A 224 -18.95 -13.23 0.27
N GLY A 225 -17.93 -13.19 1.13
CA GLY A 225 -17.70 -14.15 2.20
C GLY A 225 -18.19 -13.66 3.57
N ASP A 226 -18.86 -12.51 3.66
CA ASP A 226 -19.39 -12.01 4.93
C ASP A 226 -20.72 -12.66 5.29
N ALA A 227 -20.66 -13.72 6.09
CA ALA A 227 -21.83 -14.41 6.62
C ALA A 227 -22.74 -13.50 7.46
N VAL A 228 -22.22 -12.50 8.17
CA VAL A 228 -23.02 -11.57 8.98
C VAL A 228 -23.84 -10.66 8.06
N ALA A 229 -23.22 -10.10 7.03
CA ALA A 229 -23.91 -9.29 6.02
C ALA A 229 -24.96 -10.10 5.25
N LEU A 230 -24.66 -11.37 4.92
CA LEU A 230 -25.57 -12.26 4.19
C LEU A 230 -26.78 -12.67 5.03
N ILE A 231 -26.60 -13.00 6.31
CA ILE A 231 -27.72 -13.25 7.25
C ILE A 231 -28.52 -11.96 7.46
N ALA A 232 -27.85 -10.83 7.70
CA ALA A 232 -28.50 -9.54 7.89
C ALA A 232 -29.37 -9.16 6.69
N LEU A 233 -28.87 -9.34 5.46
CA LEU A 233 -29.59 -9.13 4.21
C LEU A 233 -30.79 -10.08 4.07
N ALA A 234 -30.62 -11.38 4.35
CA ALA A 234 -31.68 -12.36 4.29
C ALA A 234 -32.88 -11.99 5.18
N ASP A 235 -32.61 -11.69 6.46
CA ASP A 235 -33.61 -11.38 7.48
C ASP A 235 -34.37 -10.07 7.22
N ARG A 236 -33.84 -9.21 6.33
CA ARG A 236 -34.47 -7.96 5.89
C ARG A 236 -35.28 -8.16 4.62
N CYS A 237 -34.76 -8.94 3.67
CA CYS A 237 -35.51 -9.34 2.48
C CYS A 237 -36.72 -10.23 2.85
N GLU A 238 -36.58 -11.14 3.81
CA GLU A 238 -37.67 -11.99 4.33
C GLU A 238 -38.81 -11.13 4.91
N ARG A 239 -38.50 -10.19 5.82
CA ARG A 239 -39.47 -9.25 6.41
C ARG A 239 -40.18 -8.34 5.40
N ARG A 240 -39.57 -8.07 4.24
CA ARG A 240 -40.15 -7.25 3.15
C ARG A 240 -40.72 -8.08 1.99
N GLY A 241 -40.95 -9.39 2.19
CA GLY A 241 -41.54 -10.28 1.18
C GLY A 241 -40.66 -10.53 -0.06
N ARG A 242 -39.38 -10.13 -0.04
CA ARG A 242 -38.40 -10.37 -1.11
C ARG A 242 -37.80 -11.78 -0.95
N LEU A 243 -38.67 -12.79 -0.92
CA LEU A 243 -38.36 -14.17 -0.51
C LEU A 243 -37.29 -14.85 -1.38
N SER A 244 -37.23 -14.51 -2.67
CA SER A 244 -36.21 -15.02 -3.60
C SER A 244 -34.81 -14.44 -3.32
N GLU A 245 -34.74 -13.15 -2.99
CA GLU A 245 -33.50 -12.47 -2.58
C GLU A 245 -33.04 -12.98 -1.20
N ALA A 246 -33.97 -13.20 -0.27
CA ALA A 246 -33.69 -13.80 1.03
C ALA A 246 -33.15 -15.24 0.89
N ALA A 247 -33.74 -16.07 0.03
CA ALA A 247 -33.24 -17.43 -0.22
C ALA A 247 -31.83 -17.44 -0.81
N PHE A 248 -31.53 -16.54 -1.77
CA PHE A 248 -30.19 -16.39 -2.32
C PHE A 248 -29.17 -15.92 -1.26
N ALA A 249 -29.56 -14.98 -0.40
CA ALA A 249 -28.71 -14.50 0.70
C ALA A 249 -28.44 -15.60 1.76
N LEU A 250 -29.43 -16.44 2.08
CA LEU A 250 -29.25 -17.61 2.96
C LEU A 250 -28.36 -18.69 2.33
N GLU A 251 -28.48 -18.96 1.03
CA GLU A 251 -27.56 -19.86 0.31
C GLU A 251 -26.12 -19.33 0.32
N GLY A 252 -25.94 -18.01 0.16
CA GLY A 252 -24.67 -17.34 0.32
C GLY A 252 -24.11 -17.47 1.74
N ALA A 253 -24.91 -17.18 2.78
CA ALA A 253 -24.51 -17.34 4.17
C ALA A 253 -24.10 -18.79 4.47
N ALA A 254 -24.92 -19.76 4.07
CA ALA A 254 -24.65 -21.19 4.21
C ALA A 254 -23.51 -21.71 3.30
N ALA A 255 -22.96 -20.88 2.41
CA ALA A 255 -21.72 -21.13 1.68
C ALA A 255 -20.50 -20.52 2.39
N ALA A 256 -20.64 -19.31 2.95
CA ALA A 256 -19.60 -18.56 3.65
C ALA A 256 -19.29 -19.10 5.06
N THR A 257 -20.28 -19.60 5.80
CA THR A 257 -20.07 -20.21 7.12
C THR A 257 -19.31 -21.53 7.02
N GLU A 258 -18.33 -21.75 7.90
CA GLU A 258 -17.58 -23.01 8.00
C GLU A 258 -18.47 -24.19 8.43
N ALA A 259 -17.92 -25.40 8.53
CA ALA A 259 -18.68 -26.63 8.81
C ALA A 259 -19.18 -26.73 10.26
N GLY A 260 -20.19 -25.93 10.59
CA GLY A 260 -20.78 -25.75 11.92
C GLY A 260 -22.24 -26.24 12.05
N PRO A 261 -22.77 -26.39 13.28
CA PRO A 261 -24.21 -26.53 13.51
C PRO A 261 -24.97 -25.26 13.07
N GLU A 262 -24.32 -24.10 13.15
CA GLU A 262 -24.78 -22.82 12.60
C GLU A 262 -25.05 -22.93 11.08
N ARG A 263 -24.16 -23.55 10.33
CA ARG A 263 -24.34 -23.79 8.89
C ARG A 263 -25.54 -24.71 8.62
N ALA A 264 -25.76 -25.72 9.46
CA ALA A 264 -26.95 -26.56 9.37
C ALA A 264 -28.23 -25.77 9.70
N ALA A 265 -28.20 -24.88 10.70
CA ALA A 265 -29.32 -23.99 11.02
C ALA A 265 -29.66 -23.03 9.87
N LEU A 266 -28.67 -22.51 9.14
CA LEU A 266 -28.89 -21.71 7.93
C LEU A 266 -29.55 -22.54 6.80
N TRP A 267 -29.11 -23.78 6.57
CA TRP A 267 -29.77 -24.69 5.63
C TRP A 267 -31.21 -25.02 6.04
N LEU A 268 -31.51 -25.15 7.34
CA LEU A 268 -32.89 -25.34 7.84
C LEU A 268 -33.74 -24.07 7.69
N LYS A 269 -33.19 -22.87 7.94
CA LYS A 269 -33.91 -21.60 7.71
C LYS A 269 -34.26 -21.43 6.23
N LEU A 270 -33.31 -21.74 5.33
CA LEU A 270 -33.54 -21.77 3.89
C LEU A 270 -34.58 -22.83 3.49
N ALA A 271 -34.52 -24.04 4.07
CA ALA A 271 -35.47 -25.10 3.78
C ALA A 271 -36.92 -24.67 4.08
N LYS A 272 -37.12 -24.03 5.24
CA LYS A 272 -38.40 -23.44 5.63
C LYS A 272 -38.83 -22.35 4.66
N LEU A 273 -37.94 -21.40 4.32
CA LEU A 273 -38.24 -20.32 3.38
C LEU A 273 -38.64 -20.83 1.98
N CYS A 274 -37.98 -21.90 1.49
CA CYS A 274 -38.32 -22.54 0.23
C CYS A 274 -39.67 -23.26 0.27
N ARG A 275 -39.95 -24.02 1.34
CA ARG A 275 -41.23 -24.74 1.53
C ARG A 275 -42.41 -23.77 1.72
N ASP A 276 -42.31 -22.89 2.71
CA ASP A 276 -43.42 -22.11 3.23
C ASP A 276 -43.61 -20.80 2.45
N GLY A 277 -42.52 -20.20 1.96
CA GLY A 277 -42.52 -18.89 1.31
C GLY A 277 -42.46 -18.93 -0.22
N LEU A 278 -41.63 -19.80 -0.80
CA LEU A 278 -41.47 -19.92 -2.26
C LEU A 278 -42.34 -21.03 -2.89
N SER A 279 -43.07 -21.80 -2.08
CA SER A 279 -43.87 -22.96 -2.53
C SER A 279 -43.04 -24.01 -3.31
N ASP A 280 -41.74 -24.12 -2.99
CA ASP A 280 -40.80 -25.09 -3.56
C ASP A 280 -40.40 -26.13 -2.49
N PRO A 281 -41.24 -27.16 -2.24
CA PRO A 281 -40.94 -28.20 -1.26
C PRO A 281 -39.78 -29.11 -1.69
N ALA A 282 -39.44 -29.15 -2.99
CA ALA A 282 -38.34 -29.98 -3.50
C ALA A 282 -36.97 -29.37 -3.14
N ARG A 283 -36.78 -28.07 -3.38
CA ARG A 283 -35.61 -27.32 -2.89
C ARG A 283 -35.60 -27.27 -1.36
N GLY A 284 -36.77 -27.16 -0.72
CA GLY A 284 -36.91 -27.28 0.74
C GLY A 284 -36.31 -28.59 1.28
N ALA A 285 -36.77 -29.74 0.79
CA ALA A 285 -36.28 -31.06 1.21
C ALA A 285 -34.77 -31.24 0.95
N ALA A 286 -34.27 -30.81 -0.21
CA ALA A 286 -32.84 -30.87 -0.54
C ALA A 286 -31.97 -30.02 0.41
N CYS A 287 -32.52 -28.97 1.03
CA CYS A 287 -31.84 -28.18 2.06
C CYS A 287 -31.88 -28.87 3.44
N GLU A 288 -32.98 -29.54 3.81
CA GLU A 288 -33.06 -30.35 5.04
C GLU A 288 -32.09 -31.54 5.00
N GLU A 289 -31.93 -32.19 3.84
CA GLU A 289 -30.93 -33.26 3.65
C GLU A 289 -29.49 -32.75 3.83
N ARG A 290 -29.17 -31.56 3.31
CA ARG A 290 -27.86 -30.93 3.51
C ARG A 290 -27.62 -30.58 4.98
N ALA A 291 -28.62 -30.06 5.68
CA ALA A 291 -28.54 -29.79 7.11
C ALA A 291 -28.32 -31.08 7.92
N ARG A 292 -29.11 -32.12 7.65
CA ARG A 292 -29.03 -33.43 8.32
C ARG A 292 -27.65 -34.07 8.12
N ALA A 293 -27.16 -34.11 6.89
CA ALA A 293 -25.85 -34.69 6.56
C ALA A 293 -24.66 -33.91 7.16
N LEU A 294 -24.82 -32.62 7.50
CA LEU A 294 -23.84 -31.85 8.27
C LEU A 294 -23.87 -32.23 9.76
N LEU A 295 -25.07 -32.30 10.36
CA LEU A 295 -25.26 -32.67 11.76
C LEU A 295 -24.82 -34.12 12.05
N GLU A 296 -25.13 -35.06 11.16
CA GLU A 296 -24.70 -36.46 11.24
C GLU A 296 -23.16 -36.59 11.22
N LYS A 297 -22.48 -35.86 10.33
CA LYS A 297 -21.01 -35.83 10.27
C LYS A 297 -20.40 -35.23 11.53
N GLN A 298 -21.03 -34.22 12.12
CA GLN A 298 -20.58 -33.66 13.40
C GLN A 298 -20.85 -34.61 14.58
N ALA A 299 -21.99 -35.31 14.59
CA ALA A 299 -22.29 -36.32 15.59
C ALA A 299 -21.27 -37.48 15.54
N ALA A 300 -20.94 -37.96 14.33
CA ALA A 300 -19.89 -38.97 14.12
C ALA A 300 -18.52 -38.48 14.61
N ALA A 301 -18.08 -37.29 14.18
CA ALA A 301 -16.79 -36.73 14.61
C ALA A 301 -16.72 -36.41 16.12
N LYS A 302 -17.87 -36.17 16.76
CA LYS A 302 -17.97 -36.01 18.22
C LYS A 302 -17.92 -37.37 18.94
N ALA A 303 -18.58 -38.39 18.41
CA ALA A 303 -18.54 -39.75 18.94
C ALA A 303 -17.13 -40.36 18.82
N GLU A 304 -16.45 -40.17 17.69
CA GLU A 304 -15.07 -40.60 17.46
C GLU A 304 -14.09 -39.96 18.48
N LYS A 305 -14.23 -38.66 18.75
CA LYS A 305 -13.47 -37.94 19.80
C LYS A 305 -13.80 -38.37 21.23
N VAL A 306 -14.93 -39.03 21.47
CA VAL A 306 -15.31 -39.60 22.78
C VAL A 306 -14.85 -41.07 22.89
N ALA A 307 -14.49 -41.70 21.77
CA ALA A 307 -14.02 -43.08 21.71
C ALA A 307 -12.48 -43.23 21.83
N GLU A 308 -11.69 -42.15 21.67
CA GLU A 308 -10.26 -42.17 22.05
C GLU A 308 -10.13 -42.27 23.58
N PRO A 309 -9.51 -43.32 24.14
CA PRO A 309 -9.22 -43.38 25.57
C PRO A 309 -8.14 -42.34 25.94
N PRO A 310 -8.18 -41.75 27.15
CA PRO A 310 -7.23 -40.72 27.56
C PRO A 310 -5.80 -41.29 27.57
N LYS A 311 -4.91 -40.67 26.80
CA LYS A 311 -3.49 -41.04 26.76
C LYS A 311 -2.87 -40.91 28.15
N ALA A 312 -2.34 -42.01 28.66
CA ALA A 312 -1.65 -42.04 29.94
C ALA A 312 -0.50 -41.01 29.94
N ALA A 313 -0.39 -40.23 31.03
CA ALA A 313 0.69 -39.28 31.19
C ALA A 313 2.04 -40.00 31.24
N ALA A 314 3.03 -39.52 30.47
CA ALA A 314 4.37 -40.08 30.47
C ALA A 314 5.08 -39.84 31.82
N PRO A 315 5.78 -40.82 32.40
CA PRO A 315 6.55 -40.62 33.61
C PRO A 315 7.81 -39.76 33.33
N PRO A 316 8.30 -38.99 34.31
CA PRO A 316 9.56 -38.25 34.18
C PRO A 316 10.76 -39.20 34.16
N ALA A 317 11.85 -38.79 33.51
CA ALA A 317 13.06 -39.60 33.36
C ALA A 317 13.95 -39.59 34.61
N GLY A 318 14.48 -40.75 35.01
CA GLY A 318 15.52 -40.82 36.04
C GLY A 318 15.91 -42.22 36.53
N GLN A 319 17.13 -42.65 36.15
CA GLN A 319 18.04 -43.55 36.90
C GLN A 319 17.68 -45.06 37.06
N GLU A 320 18.55 -45.90 36.50
CA GLU A 320 18.95 -47.17 37.12
C GLU A 320 20.15 -46.94 38.09
N PRO A 321 20.68 -47.93 38.84
CA PRO A 321 20.15 -48.20 40.17
C PRO A 321 21.25 -48.28 41.26
N ARG A 322 20.93 -47.93 42.52
CA ARG A 322 21.78 -48.28 43.68
C ARG A 322 21.10 -48.10 45.03
N GLY A 323 21.42 -49.02 45.96
CA GLY A 323 21.69 -48.67 47.36
C GLY A 323 20.49 -48.40 48.27
N THR A 324 20.13 -49.40 49.06
CA THR A 324 19.43 -49.25 50.34
C THR A 324 20.12 -48.25 51.29
N ALA A 325 19.40 -47.29 51.88
CA ALA A 325 19.51 -46.92 53.32
C ALA A 325 18.60 -45.74 53.78
N GLN A 326 17.91 -45.98 54.90
CA GLN A 326 17.75 -45.09 56.08
C GLN A 326 17.46 -43.56 55.98
N ALA A 327 16.21 -43.23 56.34
CA ALA A 327 15.84 -42.46 57.57
C ALA A 327 16.07 -40.93 57.72
N SER A 328 15.28 -40.35 58.65
CA SER A 328 15.22 -38.95 59.14
C SER A 328 14.63 -37.89 58.18
N GLY A 329 13.94 -36.84 58.65
CA GLY A 329 13.37 -36.62 60.00
C GLY A 329 13.06 -35.16 60.36
N GLN A 330 11.86 -34.90 60.91
CA GLN A 330 11.40 -33.65 61.58
C GLN A 330 11.26 -32.38 60.68
N ALA A 331 10.33 -31.43 60.81
CA ALA A 331 9.21 -31.07 61.71
C ALA A 331 9.41 -29.86 62.67
N SER A 332 8.96 -28.67 62.22
CA SER A 332 8.64 -27.46 63.02
C SER A 332 7.73 -26.54 62.17
N ARG A 333 6.54 -26.11 62.63
CA ARG A 333 6.22 -24.99 63.56
C ARG A 333 6.85 -23.66 63.10
N ALA A 334 6.14 -22.64 62.57
CA ALA A 334 4.86 -21.96 62.87
C ALA A 334 4.99 -20.77 63.86
N MET A 335 4.47 -19.58 63.49
CA MET A 335 3.93 -18.47 64.32
C MET A 335 3.46 -17.30 63.43
N GLY A 336 2.47 -16.52 63.89
CA GLY A 336 2.02 -15.24 63.27
C GLY A 336 2.60 -13.99 63.99
N PRO A 337 2.02 -12.76 63.90
CA PRO A 337 0.59 -12.47 63.63
C PRO A 337 0.24 -11.27 62.69
N GLU A 338 -1.06 -11.18 62.36
CA GLU A 338 -1.94 -9.98 62.22
C GLU A 338 -1.36 -8.60 62.69
N ARG A 339 -1.57 -7.40 62.10
CA ARG A 339 -2.64 -6.70 61.29
C ARG A 339 -2.01 -5.47 60.55
N LEU A 340 -2.63 -4.56 59.74
CA LEU A 340 -3.98 -4.26 59.18
C LEU A 340 -3.85 -3.30 57.95
N GLY A 341 -4.96 -2.98 57.25
CA GLY A 341 -5.13 -1.90 56.25
C GLY A 341 -4.99 -2.38 54.79
N ALA A 342 -5.99 -2.39 53.90
CA ALA A 342 -6.95 -1.35 53.43
C ALA A 342 -6.30 -0.31 52.49
N ASP A 343 -6.75 -0.03 51.26
CA ASP A 343 -7.86 -0.60 50.44
C ASP A 343 -7.55 -0.46 48.93
N ALA A 344 -8.06 -1.37 48.09
CA ALA A 344 -8.26 -1.17 46.64
C ALA A 344 -9.25 -2.20 46.07
N GLN A 345 -10.19 -1.78 45.23
CA GLN A 345 -11.25 -2.64 44.66
C GLN A 345 -10.90 -3.13 43.24
N ALA A 346 -11.27 -4.37 42.92
CA ALA A 346 -11.32 -4.90 41.55
C ALA A 346 -12.63 -5.69 41.37
N VAL A 347 -13.26 -5.58 40.20
CA VAL A 347 -14.64 -6.05 39.96
C VAL A 347 -14.65 -7.45 39.35
N GLU A 348 -15.35 -8.38 39.99
CA GLU A 348 -15.78 -9.64 39.35
C GLU A 348 -17.04 -9.41 38.49
N THR A 349 -17.07 -9.99 37.29
CA THR A 349 -18.33 -10.27 36.57
C THR A 349 -18.53 -11.78 36.46
N LYS A 350 -19.59 -12.29 37.11
CA LYS A 350 -19.97 -13.71 37.06
C LYS A 350 -21.01 -13.96 35.97
N ALA A 351 -20.91 -15.11 35.32
CA ALA A 351 -21.92 -15.59 34.39
C ALA A 351 -23.21 -16.00 35.14
N VAL A 352 -24.34 -15.98 34.42
CA VAL A 352 -25.65 -16.47 34.90
C VAL A 352 -26.16 -17.49 33.89
N GLU A 353 -26.52 -18.69 34.36
CA GLU A 353 -27.07 -19.76 33.52
C GLU A 353 -28.58 -19.60 33.30
N ALA A 354 -29.09 -20.23 32.24
CA ALA A 354 -30.49 -20.19 31.88
C ALA A 354 -31.39 -21.05 32.80
N LYS A 355 -32.67 -20.69 32.87
CA LYS A 355 -33.75 -21.60 33.29
C LYS A 355 -34.91 -21.59 32.30
N SER A 356 -35.62 -22.71 32.24
CA SER A 356 -36.70 -23.00 31.32
C SER A 356 -37.99 -22.24 31.64
N VAL A 357 -38.79 -21.99 30.59
CA VAL A 357 -40.18 -21.55 30.69
C VAL A 357 -41.07 -22.77 30.44
N GLU A 358 -42.01 -23.02 31.34
CA GLU A 358 -43.11 -23.99 31.14
C GLU A 358 -44.33 -23.27 30.57
N THR A 359 -45.21 -24.01 29.90
CA THR A 359 -46.36 -23.49 29.15
C THR A 359 -47.67 -23.75 29.90
N GLU A 360 -48.41 -22.71 30.26
CA GLU A 360 -49.84 -22.83 30.60
C GLU A 360 -50.71 -21.79 29.91
N ASP A 361 -51.94 -22.25 29.68
CA ASP A 361 -52.95 -21.89 28.70
C ASP A 361 -53.79 -20.61 28.98
N VAL A 362 -54.54 -20.22 27.93
CA VAL A 362 -55.91 -19.65 27.99
C VAL A 362 -56.17 -18.39 28.84
N ALA A 363 -56.47 -17.28 28.15
CA ALA A 363 -57.84 -16.75 28.09
C ALA A 363 -57.97 -15.59 27.09
N ALA A 364 -59.06 -15.57 26.30
CA ALA A 364 -59.45 -14.41 25.49
C ALA A 364 -60.53 -13.60 26.20
N LYS A 365 -60.48 -12.27 26.07
CA LYS A 365 -61.65 -11.39 26.27
C LYS A 365 -61.52 -10.11 25.43
N THR A 366 -62.67 -9.60 25.00
CA THR A 366 -62.86 -8.48 24.07
C THR A 366 -63.65 -7.36 24.74
N VAL A 367 -63.92 -6.29 23.96
CA VAL A 367 -65.02 -5.29 24.10
C VAL A 367 -64.65 -3.93 24.72
N GLU A 368 -64.96 -2.88 23.93
CA GLU A 368 -65.17 -1.43 24.16
C GLU A 368 -64.18 -0.57 25.01
N MET A 369 -63.90 0.72 24.75
CA MET A 369 -64.56 1.90 24.12
C MET A 369 -65.54 2.73 24.99
N GLU A 370 -65.01 3.83 25.56
CA GLU A 370 -65.60 5.16 25.81
C GLU A 370 -64.39 6.09 26.11
N GLN A 371 -64.12 7.27 25.52
CA GLN A 371 -64.88 8.47 25.12
C GLN A 371 -65.48 9.29 26.28
N VAL A 372 -64.93 10.50 26.50
CA VAL A 372 -65.63 11.74 26.92
C VAL A 372 -64.75 12.97 26.57
N GLU A 373 -65.25 13.81 25.65
CA GLU A 373 -65.24 15.30 25.59
C GLU A 373 -63.96 16.18 25.74
N ALA A 374 -63.88 17.42 25.23
CA ALA A 374 -64.57 18.15 24.14
C ALA A 374 -63.93 19.55 23.87
N CYS A 375 -64.46 20.28 22.87
CA CYS A 375 -64.29 21.71 22.55
C CYS A 375 -62.95 22.18 21.90
N ALA A 376 -62.95 23.06 20.88
CA ALA A 376 -64.04 23.55 20.02
C ALA A 376 -63.54 24.11 18.67
N ASP A 377 -64.38 23.98 17.64
CA ASP A 377 -64.34 24.58 16.28
C ASP A 377 -65.24 25.85 16.24
N PRO A 378 -65.46 26.62 15.12
CA PRO A 378 -65.22 26.35 13.67
C PRO A 378 -64.50 27.56 12.94
N VAL A 379 -64.42 27.78 11.61
CA VAL A 379 -65.26 27.46 10.41
C VAL A 379 -64.45 27.40 9.09
N ALA A 380 -64.52 26.26 8.37
CA ALA A 380 -64.59 26.02 6.90
C ALA A 380 -63.61 26.70 5.88
N ALA A 381 -63.46 26.28 4.60
CA ALA A 381 -64.12 25.25 3.79
C ALA A 381 -63.21 24.69 2.66
N ASP A 382 -63.52 23.48 2.13
CA ASP A 382 -63.47 22.96 0.71
C ASP A 382 -62.38 23.40 -0.32
N ALA A 383 -62.09 22.74 -1.45
CA ALA A 383 -62.22 21.37 -2.03
C ALA A 383 -61.72 21.42 -3.51
N ALA A 384 -61.44 20.35 -4.29
CA ALA A 384 -60.91 18.99 -4.10
C ALA A 384 -60.67 18.34 -5.51
N ARG A 385 -60.04 17.14 -5.58
CA ARG A 385 -59.83 16.28 -6.80
C ARG A 385 -58.89 16.84 -7.91
N ALA A 386 -58.57 16.11 -9.00
CA ALA A 386 -58.05 14.73 -9.22
C ALA A 386 -58.05 14.39 -10.74
N GLY A 387 -57.19 13.46 -11.21
CA GLY A 387 -57.12 12.96 -12.61
C GLY A 387 -55.81 13.37 -13.32
N GLN A 388 -55.02 12.46 -13.93
CA GLN A 388 -55.27 11.68 -15.17
C GLN A 388 -55.07 12.51 -16.46
N GLU A 389 -54.40 12.07 -17.54
CA GLU A 389 -53.57 10.87 -17.80
C GLU A 389 -52.77 11.07 -19.12
N ALA A 390 -52.25 9.98 -19.73
CA ALA A 390 -51.87 9.83 -21.14
C ALA A 390 -50.57 10.47 -21.70
N GLU A 391 -49.62 9.57 -21.98
CA GLU A 391 -48.95 9.33 -23.28
C GLU A 391 -48.81 10.44 -24.34
N GLY A 392 -47.65 10.44 -25.02
CA GLY A 392 -47.67 10.43 -26.49
C GLY A 392 -46.75 11.43 -27.22
N PRO A 393 -46.43 11.19 -28.51
CA PRO A 393 -45.07 11.44 -28.96
C PRO A 393 -44.88 12.24 -30.27
N ALA A 394 -43.65 12.73 -30.40
CA ALA A 394 -42.87 12.86 -31.64
C ALA A 394 -43.16 13.99 -32.66
N SER A 395 -42.09 14.21 -33.44
CA SER A 395 -42.01 14.72 -34.82
C SER A 395 -41.53 16.17 -35.07
N ARG A 396 -40.74 16.26 -36.14
CA ARG A 396 -39.92 17.39 -36.62
C ARG A 396 -40.74 18.35 -37.48
N ALA A 397 -40.40 19.65 -37.48
CA ALA A 397 -40.39 20.55 -38.66
C ALA A 397 -39.76 21.91 -38.28
N THR A 398 -38.50 22.21 -38.63
CA THR A 398 -38.03 22.98 -39.82
C THR A 398 -38.24 24.50 -39.82
N GLY A 399 -37.12 25.26 -39.78
CA GLY A 399 -37.01 26.67 -40.19
C GLY A 399 -37.36 27.72 -39.11
N GLY A 400 -36.70 28.89 -39.06
CA GLY A 400 -35.48 29.29 -39.76
C GLY A 400 -35.21 30.80 -39.74
N ARG A 401 -33.92 31.17 -39.61
CA ARG A 401 -33.31 32.52 -39.67
C ARG A 401 -33.43 33.46 -38.47
N ASP A 402 -32.24 33.77 -37.93
CA ASP A 402 -31.66 35.10 -37.73
C ASP A 402 -32.43 36.16 -36.90
N GLU A 403 -31.94 36.44 -35.69
CA GLU A 403 -31.08 37.62 -35.46
C GLU A 403 -30.22 37.45 -34.18
N SER A 404 -29.33 38.39 -33.88
CA SER A 404 -28.14 38.18 -33.03
C SER A 404 -28.20 38.79 -31.62
N ALA A 405 -27.68 38.05 -30.62
CA ALA A 405 -27.17 38.59 -29.36
C ALA A 405 -26.21 37.59 -28.68
N ALA A 406 -25.10 38.08 -28.13
CA ALA A 406 -23.98 37.24 -27.65
C ALA A 406 -24.24 36.50 -26.32
N ARG A 407 -23.59 35.34 -26.17
CA ARG A 407 -23.17 34.73 -24.89
C ARG A 407 -21.71 34.26 -25.01
N PRO A 408 -20.92 34.26 -23.93
CA PRO A 408 -19.51 33.84 -23.98
C PRO A 408 -19.38 32.31 -24.00
N GLU A 409 -18.40 31.80 -24.75
CA GLU A 409 -18.08 30.37 -24.86
C GLU A 409 -16.98 29.91 -23.89
N GLU A 410 -16.82 28.59 -23.86
CA GLU A 410 -15.96 27.81 -22.98
C GLU A 410 -14.45 28.10 -23.19
N ALA A 411 -13.70 28.16 -22.08
CA ALA A 411 -12.25 28.29 -22.14
C ALA A 411 -11.59 26.93 -22.47
N LEU A 412 -11.23 26.72 -23.75
CA LEU A 412 -10.35 25.61 -24.14
C LEU A 412 -9.00 25.73 -23.41
N ALA A 413 -8.47 24.59 -22.97
CA ALA A 413 -7.10 24.52 -22.46
C ALA A 413 -6.11 24.83 -23.58
N ALA A 414 -5.24 25.83 -23.36
CA ALA A 414 -4.23 26.24 -24.33
C ALA A 414 -3.15 25.15 -24.55
N PRO A 415 -2.55 25.07 -25.75
CA PRO A 415 -1.37 24.23 -25.95
C PRO A 415 -0.20 24.73 -25.11
N LEU A 416 0.61 23.81 -24.59
CA LEU A 416 1.89 24.13 -23.95
C LEU A 416 2.88 24.69 -25.00
N PRO A 417 3.81 25.58 -24.60
CA PRO A 417 4.77 26.20 -25.51
C PRO A 417 5.82 25.22 -26.03
N ASP A 418 6.49 25.64 -27.10
CA ASP A 418 7.56 24.92 -27.79
C ASP A 418 8.91 25.20 -27.10
N ASP A 419 9.28 24.36 -26.12
CA ASP A 419 10.46 24.56 -25.27
C ASP A 419 11.77 24.16 -25.98
N GLY A 420 12.40 25.14 -26.64
CA GLY A 420 13.77 25.06 -27.13
C GLY A 420 14.83 25.44 -26.08
N GLU A 421 15.90 24.64 -26.04
CA GLU A 421 17.23 24.91 -25.44
C GLU A 421 17.35 25.27 -23.93
N GLU A 422 17.77 24.25 -23.18
CA GLU A 422 18.74 24.27 -22.06
C GLU A 422 18.63 25.28 -20.90
N ARG A 423 18.45 24.72 -19.68
CA ARG A 423 19.22 25.14 -18.49
C ARG A 423 19.72 23.95 -17.69
N GLU A 424 21.05 23.78 -17.64
CA GLU A 424 21.72 22.79 -16.81
C GLU A 424 21.69 23.10 -15.29
N ILE A 425 22.16 22.12 -14.50
CA ILE A 425 22.69 22.21 -13.13
C ILE A 425 21.66 22.31 -11.97
N ASN A 426 21.22 21.14 -11.48
CA ASN A 426 21.91 20.55 -10.31
C ASN A 426 21.64 19.03 -10.09
N THR A 427 22.66 18.22 -10.38
CA THR A 427 22.98 16.92 -9.76
C THR A 427 21.84 15.94 -9.49
N GLY A 428 21.35 15.27 -10.53
CA GLY A 428 20.49 14.08 -10.45
C GLY A 428 21.23 12.73 -10.49
N ASP A 429 22.55 12.77 -10.72
CA ASP A 429 23.27 11.71 -11.43
C ASP A 429 23.67 10.50 -10.59
N ILE A 430 22.96 9.38 -10.82
CA ILE A 430 23.53 8.04 -10.74
C ILE A 430 23.08 7.29 -12.01
N LEU A 431 23.92 7.37 -13.04
CA LEU A 431 23.97 6.46 -14.21
C LEU A 431 22.78 6.45 -15.19
N GLU A 432 22.45 7.61 -15.78
CA GLU A 432 21.64 7.69 -17.02
C GLU A 432 22.43 8.37 -18.16
N VAL A 433 23.52 7.72 -18.62
CA VAL A 433 24.22 8.05 -19.88
C VAL A 433 24.39 6.78 -20.71
N VAL A 434 23.67 6.69 -21.84
CA VAL A 434 23.97 5.77 -22.94
C VAL A 434 23.80 6.57 -24.23
N ALA A 435 24.91 6.95 -24.86
CA ALA A 435 24.91 7.34 -26.27
C ALA A 435 24.91 6.07 -27.12
N ASP A 436 24.22 6.09 -28.27
CA ASP A 436 24.17 4.92 -29.15
C ASP A 436 25.55 4.62 -29.78
N PRO A 437 26.06 3.38 -29.68
CA PRO A 437 27.13 2.92 -30.56
C PRO A 437 26.58 2.71 -31.99
N PRO A 438 27.37 2.99 -33.03
CA PRO A 438 26.94 2.76 -34.41
C PRO A 438 26.68 1.27 -34.67
N ALA A 439 25.63 0.96 -35.44
CA ALA A 439 25.20 -0.41 -35.68
C ALA A 439 26.22 -1.21 -36.52
N PRO A 440 26.51 -2.48 -36.17
CA PRO A 440 27.30 -3.35 -37.02
C PRO A 440 26.51 -3.76 -38.27
N VAL A 441 27.18 -3.78 -39.42
CA VAL A 441 26.59 -4.28 -40.68
C VAL A 441 26.53 -5.80 -40.64
N LEU A 442 25.31 -6.36 -40.66
CA LEU A 442 25.09 -7.79 -40.81
C LEU A 442 24.91 -8.15 -42.29
N GLN A 443 25.62 -9.19 -42.74
CA GLN A 443 25.41 -9.81 -44.05
C GLN A 443 24.23 -10.79 -43.98
N PRO A 444 23.49 -11.00 -45.08
CA PRO A 444 22.36 -11.92 -45.10
C PRO A 444 22.83 -13.38 -45.02
N VAL A 445 22.12 -14.17 -44.20
CA VAL A 445 22.15 -15.64 -44.23
C VAL A 445 20.78 -16.09 -44.75
N GLY A 446 20.78 -17.06 -45.66
CA GLY A 446 19.66 -17.32 -46.57
C GLY A 446 18.44 -18.04 -45.99
N ASP A 447 17.39 -18.07 -46.81
CA ASP A 447 16.07 -18.59 -46.48
C ASP A 447 16.05 -20.09 -46.15
N SER A 448 15.17 -20.47 -45.21
CA SER A 448 14.67 -21.84 -45.08
C SER A 448 13.26 -21.85 -44.49
N ASP A 449 12.28 -22.27 -45.29
CA ASP A 449 10.87 -22.43 -44.88
C ASP A 449 10.69 -23.67 -43.99
N GLU A 450 10.82 -23.51 -42.67
CA GLU A 450 10.23 -24.44 -41.70
C GLU A 450 9.54 -23.66 -40.57
N THR A 451 8.36 -24.11 -40.14
CA THR A 451 7.59 -23.52 -39.05
C THR A 451 7.71 -24.36 -37.77
N PRO A 452 8.39 -23.88 -36.70
CA PRO A 452 8.55 -24.64 -35.48
C PRO A 452 7.78 -24.01 -34.31
N THR A 453 6.59 -24.55 -34.01
CA THR A 453 5.96 -24.33 -32.70
C THR A 453 6.78 -25.05 -31.63
N ASN A 454 7.77 -24.37 -31.04
CA ASN A 454 8.73 -25.00 -30.14
C ASN A 454 8.72 -24.34 -28.74
N PRO A 455 8.38 -25.07 -27.66
CA PRO A 455 8.56 -24.57 -26.30
C PRO A 455 10.06 -24.48 -25.93
N MET A 456 10.37 -23.86 -24.79
CA MET A 456 11.74 -23.85 -24.24
C MET A 456 12.32 -25.28 -24.15
N PRO A 457 13.61 -25.49 -24.50
CA PRO A 457 14.23 -26.80 -24.40
C PRO A 457 14.23 -27.29 -22.95
N PRO A 458 14.04 -28.61 -22.71
CA PRO A 458 13.97 -29.15 -21.36
C PRO A 458 15.30 -29.00 -20.61
N MET A 459 15.23 -28.39 -19.43
CA MET A 459 16.37 -28.30 -18.50
C MET A 459 16.84 -29.69 -18.04
N PRO A 460 18.15 -29.93 -17.88
CA PRO A 460 18.66 -31.10 -17.17
C PRO A 460 18.26 -31.06 -15.68
N PRO A 461 18.20 -32.22 -14.98
CA PRO A 461 17.65 -32.32 -13.63
C PRO A 461 18.42 -31.51 -12.58
N MET A 462 17.75 -30.53 -11.99
CA MET A 462 18.30 -29.59 -11.01
C MET A 462 18.42 -30.18 -9.59
N HIS A 463 19.45 -30.98 -9.33
CA HIS A 463 19.78 -31.47 -7.98
C HIS A 463 20.29 -30.37 -7.01
N VAL A 464 20.57 -29.17 -7.50
CA VAL A 464 21.34 -28.12 -6.77
C VAL A 464 20.53 -27.42 -5.66
N PHE A 465 19.18 -27.49 -5.68
CA PHE A 465 18.34 -26.86 -4.65
C PHE A 465 18.45 -27.48 -3.24
N GLY A 466 19.12 -28.64 -3.10
CA GLY A 466 19.37 -29.26 -1.79
C GLY A 466 20.54 -28.65 -1.01
N ALA A 467 21.59 -28.20 -1.71
CA ALA A 467 22.87 -27.84 -1.09
C ALA A 467 22.84 -26.55 -0.25
N TYR A 468 21.89 -25.64 -0.51
CA TYR A 468 21.73 -24.39 0.24
C TYR A 468 20.88 -24.53 1.51
N PHE A 469 20.28 -25.70 1.77
CA PHE A 469 19.29 -25.89 2.84
C PHE A 469 19.50 -27.19 3.66
N SER A 470 20.73 -27.69 3.72
CA SER A 470 21.10 -28.80 4.62
C SER A 470 21.71 -28.26 5.92
N GLU A 471 21.10 -28.55 7.07
CA GLU A 471 21.51 -28.09 8.41
C GLU A 471 22.87 -28.66 8.91
N LYS A 472 23.65 -29.30 8.04
CA LYS A 472 25.01 -29.77 8.31
C LYS A 472 25.91 -29.59 7.07
N ALA A 473 26.64 -28.50 7.05
CA ALA A 473 27.87 -28.34 6.27
C ALA A 473 28.92 -27.72 7.20
N SER A 474 30.10 -28.34 7.30
CA SER A 474 31.20 -27.85 8.14
C SER A 474 31.99 -26.74 7.46
N ALA A 475 32.98 -26.20 8.16
CA ALA A 475 34.11 -25.54 7.53
C ALA A 475 34.85 -26.49 6.56
N ASP A 476 35.79 -25.91 5.81
CA ASP A 476 36.75 -26.54 4.88
C ASP A 476 36.18 -27.11 3.56
N ALA A 477 35.96 -26.22 2.59
CA ALA A 477 36.02 -26.53 1.16
C ALA A 477 36.56 -25.30 0.39
N ALA A 478 37.80 -25.38 -0.11
CA ALA A 478 38.41 -24.30 -0.88
C ALA A 478 37.91 -24.26 -2.34
N ALA A 479 37.66 -23.07 -2.87
CA ALA A 479 37.26 -22.89 -4.27
C ALA A 479 38.49 -22.90 -5.22
N PRO A 480 38.41 -23.58 -6.39
CA PRO A 480 39.50 -23.60 -7.35
C PRO A 480 39.58 -22.28 -8.14
N SER A 481 40.80 -21.80 -8.38
CA SER A 481 41.08 -20.64 -9.23
C SER A 481 41.13 -21.02 -10.72
N LEU A 482 40.83 -20.06 -11.60
CA LEU A 482 41.01 -20.14 -13.04
C LEU A 482 41.86 -18.95 -13.53
N PRO A 483 42.62 -19.08 -14.62
CA PRO A 483 43.81 -18.26 -14.88
C PRO A 483 43.55 -16.92 -15.57
N GLU A 484 44.47 -15.97 -15.36
CA GLU A 484 44.54 -14.70 -16.08
C GLU A 484 45.16 -14.86 -17.48
N PRO A 485 44.75 -14.06 -18.49
CA PRO A 485 45.41 -14.00 -19.79
C PRO A 485 46.71 -13.19 -19.73
N ALA A 486 47.78 -13.70 -20.35
CA ALA A 486 49.11 -13.08 -20.30
C ALA A 486 49.20 -11.78 -21.13
N ALA A 487 49.89 -10.77 -20.58
CA ALA A 487 50.27 -9.56 -21.31
C ALA A 487 51.49 -9.79 -22.20
N GLN A 488 51.50 -9.18 -23.38
CA GLN A 488 52.69 -8.95 -24.21
C GLN A 488 52.95 -7.44 -24.27
N ALA A 489 54.21 -7.02 -24.43
CA ALA A 489 54.65 -5.66 -24.15
C ALA A 489 55.68 -5.13 -25.17
N LEU A 490 55.99 -3.83 -25.02
CA LEU A 490 57.01 -3.01 -25.71
C LEU A 490 56.63 -2.46 -27.09
N PRO A 491 57.26 -1.33 -27.52
CA PRO A 491 58.15 -0.41 -26.80
C PRO A 491 57.56 1.02 -26.65
N ALA A 492 58.26 1.87 -25.90
CA ALA A 492 57.97 3.31 -25.79
C ALA A 492 58.92 4.14 -26.67
N LEU A 493 58.48 5.33 -27.07
CA LEU A 493 59.31 6.41 -27.60
C LEU A 493 58.83 7.74 -27.02
N GLU A 494 59.76 8.49 -26.42
CA GLU A 494 59.61 9.91 -26.10
C GLU A 494 60.36 10.73 -27.16
N ASP A 495 59.88 11.92 -27.52
CA ASP A 495 60.72 12.97 -28.09
C ASP A 495 60.15 14.35 -27.69
N PRO A 496 60.93 15.31 -27.12
CA PRO A 496 60.35 16.46 -26.43
C PRO A 496 60.73 17.82 -27.04
N ASP A 497 59.93 18.35 -27.98
CA ASP A 497 59.93 19.80 -28.25
C ASP A 497 58.60 20.33 -28.84
N LEU A 498 58.53 21.66 -29.05
CA LEU A 498 57.42 22.50 -29.53
C LEU A 498 56.47 23.07 -28.46
N ARG A 499 56.94 24.14 -27.79
CA ARG A 499 56.08 25.24 -27.30
C ARG A 499 56.37 26.56 -28.03
N PRO A 500 55.35 27.23 -28.57
CA PRO A 500 55.26 28.69 -28.66
C PRO A 500 54.30 29.27 -27.59
N PRO A 501 54.25 30.60 -27.37
CA PRO A 501 54.24 31.12 -25.99
C PRO A 501 52.87 31.55 -25.43
N ALA A 502 52.87 31.82 -24.11
CA ALA A 502 51.74 32.42 -23.41
C ALA A 502 51.62 33.94 -23.66
N VAL A 503 50.38 34.45 -23.64
CA VAL A 503 50.09 35.89 -23.53
C VAL A 503 49.60 36.17 -22.11
N GLU A 504 50.30 37.01 -21.36
CA GLU A 504 49.86 37.45 -20.03
C GLU A 504 48.85 38.59 -20.11
N THR A 505 47.75 38.47 -19.36
CA THR A 505 47.13 39.63 -18.70
C THR A 505 46.74 39.27 -17.26
N LYS A 506 46.94 40.23 -16.35
CA LYS A 506 46.65 40.17 -14.91
C LYS A 506 46.25 41.59 -14.46
N PRO A 507 45.57 41.77 -13.31
CA PRO A 507 44.47 40.96 -12.79
C PRO A 507 43.31 41.84 -12.26
N VAL A 508 42.12 41.27 -12.01
CA VAL A 508 41.11 41.91 -11.14
C VAL A 508 40.99 41.13 -9.84
N LYS A 509 41.27 41.78 -8.71
CA LYS A 509 41.21 41.17 -7.38
C LYS A 509 39.76 41.02 -6.91
N ARG A 510 39.30 39.78 -6.74
CA ARG A 510 38.21 39.44 -5.80
C ARG A 510 38.75 38.57 -4.66
N THR A 511 38.22 38.78 -3.46
CA THR A 511 38.69 38.16 -2.22
C THR A 511 38.40 36.65 -2.17
N LYS A 512 39.24 35.91 -1.44
CA LYS A 512 39.30 34.44 -1.50
C LYS A 512 38.14 33.77 -0.75
N SER A 513 37.06 33.44 -1.46
CA SER A 513 36.10 32.43 -0.98
C SER A 513 36.76 31.04 -0.86
N ARG A 514 36.41 30.30 0.19
CA ARG A 514 37.15 29.13 0.71
C ARG A 514 37.10 27.91 -0.24
N LYS A 515 38.25 27.45 -0.75
CA LYS A 515 38.39 26.22 -1.56
C LYS A 515 38.03 24.96 -0.75
N VAL A 516 36.80 24.45 -0.86
CA VAL A 516 36.44 23.11 -0.33
C VAL A 516 35.55 22.29 -1.29
N LYS A 517 34.51 22.89 -1.89
CA LYS A 517 33.48 22.12 -2.63
C LYS A 517 33.87 21.50 -3.99
N ARG A 518 35.05 21.78 -4.57
CA ARG A 518 35.45 21.25 -5.89
C ARG A 518 36.18 19.89 -5.88
N GLY A 519 36.69 19.43 -4.73
CA GLY A 519 37.43 18.16 -4.62
C GLY A 519 36.49 16.95 -4.61
N ARG A 520 35.61 16.89 -3.61
CA ARG A 520 34.67 15.78 -3.38
C ARG A 520 33.76 15.45 -4.57
N THR A 521 33.42 16.43 -5.40
CA THR A 521 32.65 16.20 -6.63
C THR A 521 33.44 15.46 -7.73
N ALA A 522 34.75 15.68 -7.82
CA ALA A 522 35.61 14.96 -8.76
C ALA A 522 35.92 13.53 -8.26
N GLU A 523 36.14 13.40 -6.95
CA GLU A 523 36.28 12.13 -6.22
C GLU A 523 35.03 11.24 -6.40
N HIS A 524 33.83 11.77 -6.15
CA HIS A 524 32.56 11.08 -6.38
C HIS A 524 32.38 10.64 -7.83
N LYS A 525 32.69 11.52 -8.80
CA LYS A 525 32.62 11.17 -10.22
C LYS A 525 33.62 10.06 -10.58
N ALA A 526 34.82 10.07 -10.03
CA ALA A 526 35.81 9.02 -10.24
C ALA A 526 35.35 7.66 -9.66
N LEU A 527 34.72 7.65 -8.48
CA LEU A 527 34.12 6.44 -7.90
C LEU A 527 32.96 5.91 -8.76
N LEU A 528 32.10 6.79 -9.29
CA LEU A 528 31.05 6.40 -10.22
C LEU A 528 31.62 5.79 -11.52
N THR A 529 32.64 6.40 -12.13
CA THR A 529 33.28 5.82 -13.33
C THR A 529 34.00 4.49 -13.06
N GLN A 530 34.54 4.29 -11.87
CA GLN A 530 35.05 2.97 -11.46
C GLN A 530 33.93 1.94 -11.28
N LEU A 531 32.76 2.34 -10.78
CA LEU A 531 31.58 1.49 -10.70
C LEU A 531 30.99 1.17 -12.09
N GLU A 532 30.94 2.14 -13.00
CA GLU A 532 30.53 1.95 -14.40
C GLU A 532 31.36 0.84 -15.08
N ALA A 533 32.68 0.84 -14.85
CA ALA A 533 33.61 -0.12 -15.41
C ALA A 533 33.57 -1.51 -14.73
N LYS A 534 33.16 -1.60 -13.46
CA LYS A 534 33.05 -2.86 -12.69
C LYS A 534 31.76 -2.92 -11.84
N PRO A 535 30.57 -2.97 -12.47
CA PRO A 535 29.28 -2.84 -11.77
C PRO A 535 28.89 -4.02 -10.86
N LEU A 536 29.64 -5.13 -10.91
CA LEU A 536 29.44 -6.33 -10.08
C LEU A 536 30.55 -6.51 -9.02
N ASP A 537 31.50 -5.59 -8.92
CA ASP A 537 32.60 -5.61 -7.93
C ASP A 537 32.11 -5.00 -6.59
N PRO A 538 31.99 -5.79 -5.50
CA PRO A 538 31.52 -5.28 -4.20
C PRO A 538 32.36 -4.13 -3.66
N GLY A 539 33.65 -4.07 -4.00
CA GLY A 539 34.57 -3.02 -3.55
C GLY A 539 34.19 -1.63 -4.05
N ARG A 540 33.52 -1.52 -5.21
CA ARG A 540 33.04 -0.23 -5.74
C ARG A 540 31.90 0.35 -4.91
N TYR A 541 31.02 -0.51 -4.42
CA TYR A 541 29.92 -0.11 -3.54
C TYR A 541 30.44 0.21 -2.13
N HIS A 542 31.41 -0.53 -1.59
CA HIS A 542 32.07 -0.15 -0.33
C HIS A 542 32.80 1.21 -0.42
N ALA A 543 33.57 1.47 -1.48
CA ALA A 543 34.22 2.77 -1.66
C ALA A 543 33.21 3.93 -1.81
N LEU A 544 32.02 3.67 -2.37
CA LEU A 544 30.91 4.63 -2.37
C LEU A 544 30.26 4.78 -0.98
N ALA A 545 30.18 3.72 -0.18
CA ALA A 545 29.71 3.78 1.20
C ALA A 545 30.64 4.66 2.07
N GLU A 546 31.96 4.43 2.02
CA GLU A 546 32.99 5.24 2.68
C GLU A 546 32.89 6.73 2.27
N TYR A 547 32.67 7.01 0.98
CA TYR A 547 32.43 8.38 0.51
C TYR A 547 31.11 8.99 1.05
N TYR A 548 30.04 8.19 1.16
CA TYR A 548 28.76 8.66 1.71
C TYR A 548 28.80 8.86 3.23
N GLU A 549 29.61 8.08 3.95
CA GLU A 549 29.91 8.31 5.37
C GLU A 549 30.65 9.64 5.55
N GLY A 550 31.70 9.87 4.75
CA GLY A 550 32.43 11.14 4.68
C GLY A 550 31.58 12.36 4.25
N THR A 551 30.36 12.15 3.77
CA THR A 551 29.36 13.19 3.45
C THR A 551 28.10 13.16 4.32
N GLN A 552 28.08 12.36 5.39
CA GLN A 552 26.99 12.25 6.37
C GLN A 552 25.63 11.84 5.77
N ASN A 553 25.61 10.91 4.82
CA ASN A 553 24.38 10.35 4.24
C ASN A 553 24.19 8.86 4.64
N PRO A 554 23.70 8.57 5.86
CA PRO A 554 23.63 7.20 6.38
C PRO A 554 22.69 6.29 5.58
N GLU A 555 21.63 6.84 4.98
CA GLU A 555 20.72 6.06 4.13
C GLU A 555 21.43 5.52 2.87
N ARG A 556 22.31 6.33 2.26
CA ARG A 556 23.14 5.87 1.14
C ARG A 556 24.27 4.93 1.59
N VAL A 557 24.88 5.14 2.76
CA VAL A 557 25.86 4.19 3.32
C VAL A 557 25.24 2.80 3.42
N ALA A 558 24.15 2.67 4.18
CA ALA A 558 23.47 1.40 4.40
C ALA A 558 22.95 0.76 3.10
N LEU A 559 22.53 1.56 2.11
CA LEU A 559 22.12 1.06 0.80
C LEU A 559 23.29 0.54 -0.04
N MET A 560 24.44 1.22 -0.05
CA MET A 560 25.63 0.74 -0.77
C MET A 560 26.20 -0.52 -0.11
N GLU A 561 26.18 -0.60 1.23
CA GLU A 561 26.54 -1.81 1.97
C GLU A 561 25.58 -2.98 1.73
N GLU A 562 24.26 -2.72 1.70
CA GLU A 562 23.24 -3.72 1.34
C GLU A 562 23.52 -4.31 -0.04
N ILE A 563 23.88 -3.46 -1.02
CA ILE A 563 24.26 -3.90 -2.38
C ILE A 563 25.57 -4.69 -2.37
N ALA A 564 26.59 -4.22 -1.65
CA ALA A 564 27.89 -4.87 -1.60
C ALA A 564 27.83 -6.27 -0.96
N ASN A 565 27.06 -6.41 0.13
CA ASN A 565 26.88 -7.68 0.83
C ASN A 565 25.97 -8.65 0.04
N ALA A 566 24.92 -8.13 -0.62
CA ALA A 566 24.14 -8.90 -1.60
C ALA A 566 25.01 -9.45 -2.75
N LEU A 567 25.99 -8.67 -3.23
CA LEU A 567 26.93 -9.12 -4.25
C LEU A 567 27.91 -10.19 -3.72
N LYS A 568 28.43 -10.04 -2.49
CA LYS A 568 29.22 -11.09 -1.81
C LYS A 568 28.44 -12.39 -1.58
N GLY A 569 27.12 -12.32 -1.52
CA GLY A 569 26.24 -13.47 -1.35
C GLY A 569 25.73 -13.68 0.08
N ASP A 570 25.74 -12.64 0.92
CA ASP A 570 25.04 -12.64 2.21
C ASP A 570 23.52 -12.59 1.98
N PRO A 571 22.74 -13.59 2.42
CA PRO A 571 21.29 -13.62 2.26
C PRO A 571 20.52 -13.09 3.48
N PHE A 572 21.20 -12.70 4.57
CA PHE A 572 20.58 -12.55 5.91
C PHE A 572 20.25 -11.10 6.33
N ALA A 573 20.50 -10.10 5.48
CA ALA A 573 20.01 -8.74 5.72
C ALA A 573 18.46 -8.72 5.71
N GLU A 574 17.82 -8.51 6.87
CA GLU A 574 16.37 -8.62 7.06
C GLU A 574 15.57 -7.70 6.10
N PRO A 575 14.86 -8.25 5.10
CA PRO A 575 14.30 -7.43 4.03
C PRO A 575 12.87 -7.01 4.34
N LEU A 576 12.74 -5.84 4.99
CA LEU A 576 11.47 -5.25 5.44
C LEU A 576 10.37 -5.37 4.37
N ALA A 577 9.24 -5.95 4.76
CA ALA A 577 8.07 -6.05 3.90
C ALA A 577 7.44 -4.66 3.70
N PRO A 578 7.46 -4.10 2.46
CA PRO A 578 6.97 -2.74 2.22
C PRO A 578 5.48 -2.61 2.56
N ARG A 579 5.15 -1.56 3.32
CA ARG A 579 3.80 -1.30 3.85
C ARG A 579 2.96 -0.40 2.95
N PHE A 580 3.57 0.29 2.01
CA PHE A 580 2.93 1.19 1.03
C PHE A 580 2.35 0.47 -0.20
N THR A 581 1.53 1.20 -0.95
CA THR A 581 1.05 0.87 -2.30
C THR A 581 1.69 1.83 -3.32
N LEU A 582 2.09 1.35 -4.49
CA LEU A 582 2.63 2.18 -5.57
C LEU A 582 1.54 3.05 -6.21
N ASP A 583 1.62 4.35 -5.96
CA ASP A 583 0.94 5.39 -6.76
C ASP A 583 1.52 5.48 -8.19
N GLN A 584 0.87 6.24 -9.07
CA GLN A 584 1.28 6.33 -10.49
C GLN A 584 2.65 7.00 -10.68
N ALA A 585 3.01 8.00 -9.86
CA ALA A 585 4.33 8.65 -9.92
C ALA A 585 5.43 7.73 -9.40
N ALA A 586 5.14 6.91 -8.38
CA ALA A 586 6.02 5.86 -7.91
C ALA A 586 6.23 4.80 -9.01
N TRP A 587 5.19 4.40 -9.74
CA TRP A 587 5.30 3.52 -10.91
C TRP A 587 6.18 4.11 -12.03
N GLU A 588 6.13 5.43 -12.26
CA GLU A 588 7.02 6.11 -13.20
C GLU A 588 8.48 6.11 -12.73
N ALA A 589 8.73 6.18 -11.42
CA ALA A 589 10.07 5.99 -10.85
C ALA A 589 10.58 4.54 -11.01
N VAL A 590 9.71 3.52 -10.95
CA VAL A 590 10.07 2.13 -11.29
C VAL A 590 10.39 1.98 -12.78
N ARG A 591 9.58 2.56 -13.67
CA ARG A 591 9.62 2.34 -15.13
C ARG A 591 11.00 2.64 -15.75
N HIS A 592 11.55 1.67 -16.48
CA HIS A 592 12.83 1.79 -17.18
C HIS A 592 12.80 2.93 -18.23
N PRO A 593 13.88 3.72 -18.43
CA PRO A 593 13.87 4.88 -19.34
C PRO A 593 13.43 4.58 -20.77
N GLN A 594 13.80 3.41 -21.32
CA GLN A 594 13.33 2.94 -22.64
C GLN A 594 11.79 2.93 -22.78
N LEU A 595 11.06 2.76 -21.67
CA LEU A 595 9.59 2.76 -21.61
C LEU A 595 8.99 4.12 -21.22
N ARG A 596 9.77 5.20 -21.15
CA ARG A 596 9.21 6.55 -20.96
C ARG A 596 8.80 7.23 -22.29
N ALA A 597 9.01 6.54 -23.41
CA ALA A 597 8.66 7.00 -24.76
C ALA A 597 7.20 6.67 -25.18
N THR A 598 6.81 7.19 -26.35
CA THR A 598 5.48 7.02 -26.99
C THR A 598 4.96 5.59 -27.05
N ALA A 599 5.85 4.60 -27.16
CA ALA A 599 5.48 3.18 -27.18
C ALA A 599 4.68 2.73 -25.93
N SER A 600 4.95 3.29 -24.73
CA SER A 600 4.18 2.91 -23.54
C SER A 600 2.79 3.53 -23.47
N GLU A 601 2.54 4.64 -24.18
CA GLU A 601 1.18 5.15 -24.35
C GLU A 601 0.42 4.28 -25.37
N LEU A 602 1.08 3.89 -26.47
CA LEU A 602 0.51 2.95 -27.44
C LEU A 602 0.11 1.63 -26.78
N PHE A 603 1.01 1.00 -26.02
CA PHE A 603 0.69 -0.25 -25.31
C PHE A 603 -0.26 -0.03 -24.13
N GLY A 604 -0.27 1.15 -23.49
CA GLY A 604 -1.29 1.51 -22.51
C GLY A 604 -2.72 1.49 -23.08
N LEU A 605 -2.88 1.94 -24.34
CA LEU A 605 -4.16 1.96 -25.06
C LEU A 605 -4.52 0.63 -25.75
N THR A 606 -3.53 -0.15 -26.17
CA THR A 606 -3.73 -1.32 -27.06
C THR A 606 -3.34 -2.67 -26.45
N GLY A 607 -2.51 -2.69 -25.41
CA GLY A 607 -1.86 -3.91 -24.91
C GLY A 607 -2.83 -4.99 -24.44
N LEU A 608 -3.92 -4.61 -23.77
CA LEU A 608 -4.99 -5.53 -23.38
C LEU A 608 -5.66 -6.19 -24.61
N ALA A 609 -5.90 -5.42 -25.68
CA ALA A 609 -6.49 -5.92 -26.91
C ALA A 609 -5.52 -6.84 -27.67
N MET A 610 -4.25 -6.44 -27.77
CA MET A 610 -3.18 -7.25 -28.38
C MET A 610 -3.03 -8.58 -27.65
N CYS A 611 -3.00 -8.58 -26.32
CA CYS A 611 -2.90 -9.78 -25.50
C CYS A 611 -4.13 -10.69 -25.67
N ALA A 612 -5.35 -10.15 -25.58
CA ALA A 612 -6.56 -10.97 -25.65
C ALA A 612 -6.81 -11.60 -27.04
N VAL A 613 -6.42 -10.94 -28.15
CA VAL A 613 -6.47 -11.55 -29.50
C VAL A 613 -5.45 -12.68 -29.68
N ASN A 614 -4.46 -12.78 -28.80
CA ASN A 614 -3.38 -13.78 -28.84
C ASN A 614 -3.36 -14.71 -27.62
N ALA A 615 -4.46 -14.78 -26.87
CA ALA A 615 -4.59 -15.59 -25.66
C ALA A 615 -4.57 -17.09 -26.00
N VAL A 616 -3.76 -17.87 -25.29
CA VAL A 616 -3.86 -19.35 -25.30
C VAL A 616 -4.82 -19.83 -24.22
N THR A 617 -5.36 -21.04 -24.37
CA THR A 617 -6.24 -21.62 -23.35
C THR A 617 -5.45 -21.93 -22.05
N PRO A 618 -6.11 -21.99 -20.88
CA PRO A 618 -5.46 -22.39 -19.63
C PRO A 618 -4.76 -23.76 -19.71
N LYS A 619 -5.28 -24.66 -20.56
CA LYS A 619 -4.72 -26.01 -20.74
C LYS A 619 -3.41 -26.00 -21.54
N GLU A 620 -3.34 -25.22 -22.62
CA GLU A 620 -2.13 -25.03 -23.43
C GLU A 620 -1.05 -24.27 -22.64
N ALA A 621 -1.47 -23.31 -21.82
CA ALA A 621 -0.64 -22.63 -20.81
C ALA A 621 -0.03 -23.56 -19.75
N GLY A 622 -0.48 -24.82 -19.65
CA GLY A 622 -0.01 -25.77 -18.64
C GLY A 622 -0.59 -25.55 -17.23
N ALA A 623 -1.70 -24.80 -17.10
CA ALA A 623 -2.45 -24.71 -15.85
C ALA A 623 -3.13 -26.06 -15.55
N LYS A 624 -3.03 -26.54 -14.30
CA LYS A 624 -3.56 -27.87 -13.91
C LYS A 624 -4.82 -27.81 -13.05
N LYS A 625 -4.78 -27.03 -11.97
CA LYS A 625 -5.89 -26.83 -11.03
C LYS A 625 -5.80 -25.43 -10.41
N PRO A 626 -6.92 -24.83 -9.97
CA PRO A 626 -6.89 -23.57 -9.22
C PRO A 626 -5.95 -23.67 -8.02
N PHE A 627 -5.24 -22.58 -7.74
CA PHE A 627 -4.38 -22.47 -6.58
C PHE A 627 -5.22 -22.26 -5.31
N SER A 628 -4.74 -22.77 -4.18
CA SER A 628 -5.38 -22.65 -2.88
C SER A 628 -4.32 -22.74 -1.79
N MET A 629 -4.52 -22.05 -0.67
CA MET A 629 -3.61 -22.10 0.49
C MET A 629 -3.50 -23.52 1.08
N ALA A 630 -4.49 -24.39 0.84
CA ALA A 630 -4.47 -25.79 1.23
C ALA A 630 -3.74 -26.73 0.24
N ALA A 631 -3.17 -26.21 -0.87
CA ALA A 631 -2.64 -27.06 -1.94
C ALA A 631 -1.30 -27.74 -1.62
N GLY A 632 -0.59 -27.32 -0.57
CA GLY A 632 0.69 -27.89 -0.13
C GLY A 632 1.41 -27.03 0.92
N LYS A 633 2.51 -27.54 1.48
CA LYS A 633 3.22 -26.91 2.62
C LYS A 633 3.69 -25.48 2.36
N GLY A 634 4.07 -25.14 1.13
CA GLY A 634 4.50 -23.78 0.76
C GLY A 634 3.39 -22.87 0.24
N ALA A 635 2.17 -23.40 0.05
CA ALA A 635 1.08 -22.64 -0.57
C ALA A 635 0.61 -21.45 0.28
N LYS A 636 0.68 -21.54 1.61
CA LYS A 636 0.38 -20.42 2.52
C LYS A 636 1.37 -19.25 2.32
N ALA A 637 2.66 -19.48 2.49
CA ALA A 637 3.71 -18.47 2.30
C ALA A 637 3.71 -17.87 0.88
N THR A 638 3.41 -18.70 -0.14
CA THR A 638 3.24 -18.24 -1.53
C THR A 638 2.03 -17.32 -1.68
N ALA A 639 0.89 -17.64 -1.06
CA ALA A 639 -0.30 -16.78 -1.07
C ALA A 639 -0.05 -15.45 -0.33
N GLU A 640 0.60 -15.48 0.83
CA GLU A 640 0.92 -14.29 1.62
C GLU A 640 1.91 -13.37 0.88
N SER A 641 2.91 -13.95 0.20
CA SER A 641 3.82 -13.22 -0.69
C SER A 641 3.11 -12.62 -1.90
N LEU A 642 2.14 -13.33 -2.49
CA LEU A 642 1.31 -12.84 -3.60
C LEU A 642 0.39 -11.69 -3.17
N LEU A 643 -0.29 -11.81 -2.04
CA LEU A 643 -1.16 -10.76 -1.50
C LEU A 643 -0.35 -9.50 -1.14
N THR A 644 0.84 -9.68 -0.57
CA THR A 644 1.80 -8.58 -0.34
C THR A 644 2.16 -7.89 -1.66
N ALA A 645 2.49 -8.65 -2.71
CA ALA A 645 2.83 -8.11 -4.01
C ALA A 645 1.65 -7.40 -4.70
N VAL A 646 0.45 -7.95 -4.65
CA VAL A 646 -0.78 -7.33 -5.17
C VAL A 646 -1.03 -5.98 -4.48
N ARG A 647 -0.95 -5.93 -3.15
CA ARG A 647 -1.07 -4.69 -2.36
C ARG A 647 -0.03 -3.66 -2.79
N VAL A 648 1.25 -4.02 -2.74
CA VAL A 648 2.37 -3.10 -2.96
C VAL A 648 2.38 -2.56 -4.40
N LEU A 649 2.01 -3.37 -5.38
CA LEU A 649 1.95 -2.95 -6.78
C LEU A 649 0.69 -2.16 -7.16
N GLY A 650 -0.34 -2.14 -6.30
CA GLY A 650 -1.60 -1.40 -6.55
C GLY A 650 -2.45 -1.98 -7.69
N ILE A 651 -2.35 -3.29 -7.94
CA ILE A 651 -3.02 -3.97 -9.07
C ILE A 651 -4.20 -4.84 -8.60
N ARG A 652 -5.04 -5.27 -9.55
CA ARG A 652 -6.01 -6.35 -9.31
C ARG A 652 -5.29 -7.70 -9.31
N ALA A 653 -5.64 -8.58 -8.36
CA ALA A 653 -5.18 -9.96 -8.38
C ALA A 653 -5.74 -10.70 -9.62
N PRO A 654 -4.89 -11.35 -10.45
CA PRO A 654 -5.34 -12.23 -11.53
C PRO A 654 -5.85 -13.57 -10.96
N GLU A 655 -6.44 -14.41 -11.82
CA GLU A 655 -6.67 -15.81 -11.45
C GLU A 655 -5.33 -16.54 -11.26
N VAL A 656 -5.27 -17.46 -10.30
CA VAL A 656 -4.03 -18.16 -9.92
C VAL A 656 -4.24 -19.67 -10.02
N PHE A 657 -3.39 -20.35 -10.79
CA PHE A 657 -3.42 -21.80 -10.99
C PHE A 657 -2.06 -22.43 -10.65
N ILE A 658 -2.08 -23.73 -10.36
CA ILE A 658 -0.84 -24.52 -10.21
C ILE A 658 -0.39 -24.99 -11.59
N GLY A 659 0.83 -24.64 -11.96
CA GLY A 659 1.40 -24.92 -13.27
C GLY A 659 2.00 -26.32 -13.41
N SER A 660 2.38 -26.67 -14.63
CA SER A 660 3.11 -27.89 -14.98
C SER A 660 4.58 -27.86 -14.56
N MET A 661 5.20 -26.68 -14.47
CA MET A 661 6.62 -26.46 -14.21
C MET A 661 6.96 -26.41 -12.71
N ASP A 662 8.21 -26.72 -12.38
CA ASP A 662 8.75 -26.65 -11.01
C ASP A 662 9.41 -25.29 -10.70
N SER A 663 9.92 -24.62 -11.74
CA SER A 663 10.54 -23.30 -11.71
C SER A 663 10.10 -22.51 -12.96
N PRO A 664 9.89 -21.18 -12.89
CA PRO A 664 10.03 -20.33 -11.71
C PRO A 664 8.93 -20.58 -10.64
N PRO A 665 9.10 -20.07 -9.41
CA PRO A 665 8.06 -20.13 -8.38
C PRO A 665 6.73 -19.51 -8.84
N LEU A 666 6.80 -18.41 -9.59
CA LEU A 666 5.66 -17.62 -10.08
C LEU A 666 5.96 -17.06 -11.49
N TRP A 667 4.99 -17.11 -12.40
CA TRP A 667 5.03 -16.42 -13.69
C TRP A 667 3.63 -16.08 -14.23
N ALA A 668 3.55 -15.03 -15.06
CA ALA A 668 2.32 -14.62 -15.75
C ALA A 668 2.21 -15.27 -17.13
N VAL A 669 0.98 -15.44 -17.63
CA VAL A 669 0.70 -16.12 -18.91
C VAL A 669 -0.35 -15.37 -19.73
N ASN A 670 -0.12 -15.23 -21.04
CA ASN A 670 -1.13 -14.67 -21.95
C ASN A 670 -2.30 -15.65 -22.14
N SER A 671 -3.45 -15.31 -21.58
CA SER A 671 -4.66 -16.16 -21.56
C SER A 671 -5.89 -15.25 -21.42
N GLU A 672 -7.09 -15.78 -21.67
CA GLU A 672 -8.34 -15.05 -21.49
C GLU A 672 -9.27 -15.82 -20.54
N PRO A 673 -9.46 -15.37 -19.28
CA PRO A 673 -8.81 -14.23 -18.63
C PRO A 673 -7.30 -14.47 -18.36
N PRO A 674 -6.48 -13.41 -18.25
CA PRO A 674 -5.04 -13.55 -18.03
C PRO A 674 -4.74 -14.03 -16.60
N MET A 675 -3.93 -15.09 -16.50
CA MET A 675 -3.65 -15.78 -15.23
C MET A 675 -2.18 -15.79 -14.82
N LEU A 676 -1.98 -16.08 -13.53
CA LEU A 676 -0.70 -16.35 -12.91
C LEU A 676 -0.55 -17.84 -12.61
N LEU A 677 0.61 -18.42 -12.91
CA LEU A 677 0.93 -19.81 -12.57
C LEU A 677 1.93 -19.90 -11.42
N VAL A 678 1.67 -20.84 -10.51
CA VAL A 678 2.52 -21.20 -9.37
C VAL A 678 3.25 -22.51 -9.67
N GLY A 679 4.59 -22.49 -9.55
CA GLY A 679 5.43 -23.66 -9.77
C GLY A 679 5.32 -24.69 -8.64
N LYS A 680 5.45 -25.99 -8.94
CA LYS A 680 5.19 -27.04 -7.93
C LYS A 680 6.11 -26.96 -6.70
N LEU A 681 7.32 -26.42 -6.83
CA LEU A 681 8.23 -26.23 -5.68
C LEU A 681 7.67 -25.24 -4.66
N ALA A 682 7.08 -24.13 -5.10
CA ALA A 682 6.46 -23.14 -4.21
C ALA A 682 5.20 -23.67 -3.51
N VAL A 683 4.50 -24.65 -4.11
CA VAL A 683 3.38 -25.35 -3.47
C VAL A 683 3.89 -26.40 -2.46
N SER A 684 4.90 -27.18 -2.83
CA SER A 684 5.34 -28.36 -2.08
C SER A 684 6.34 -28.09 -0.95
N ARG A 685 7.11 -26.99 -1.02
CA ARG A 685 8.09 -26.57 -0.02
C ARG A 685 7.86 -25.11 0.37
N VAL A 686 8.07 -24.79 1.64
CA VAL A 686 8.19 -23.38 2.06
C VAL A 686 9.47 -22.83 1.44
N LEU A 687 9.35 -21.79 0.62
CA LEU A 687 10.47 -21.02 0.08
C LEU A 687 10.56 -19.69 0.84
N PRO A 688 11.73 -19.03 0.94
CA PRO A 688 11.85 -17.77 1.67
C PRO A 688 10.91 -16.68 1.12
N ASP A 689 10.08 -16.11 1.97
CA ASP A 689 9.12 -15.05 1.61
C ASP A 689 9.72 -13.90 0.80
N PRO A 690 10.96 -13.40 1.06
CA PRO A 690 11.54 -12.31 0.25
C PRO A 690 11.80 -12.73 -1.20
N LEU A 691 12.14 -14.01 -1.42
CA LEU A 691 12.35 -14.60 -2.75
C LEU A 691 11.01 -14.81 -3.48
N LEU A 692 9.99 -15.29 -2.75
CA LEU A 692 8.62 -15.39 -3.27
C LEU A 692 8.07 -14.01 -3.63
N ARG A 693 8.28 -13.01 -2.77
CA ARG A 693 7.92 -11.59 -2.98
C ARG A 693 8.59 -11.00 -4.23
N PHE A 694 9.86 -11.31 -4.48
CA PHE A 694 10.54 -10.90 -5.73
C PHE A 694 9.83 -11.46 -6.98
N PHE A 695 9.62 -12.78 -7.04
CA PHE A 695 8.99 -13.40 -8.20
C PHE A 695 7.51 -13.04 -8.35
N ALA A 696 6.80 -12.82 -7.24
CA ALA A 696 5.45 -12.29 -7.23
C ALA A 696 5.42 -10.89 -7.86
N GLY A 697 6.22 -9.95 -7.36
CA GLY A 697 6.29 -8.59 -7.90
C GLY A 697 6.66 -8.57 -9.39
N ARG A 698 7.65 -9.37 -9.80
CA ARG A 698 8.07 -9.45 -11.21
C ARG A 698 7.00 -10.04 -12.12
N ALA A 699 6.31 -11.10 -11.71
CA ALA A 699 5.27 -11.71 -12.53
C ALA A 699 4.03 -10.81 -12.61
N LEU A 700 3.64 -10.23 -11.48
CA LEU A 700 2.44 -9.38 -11.37
C LEU A 700 2.57 -8.04 -12.10
N ALA A 701 3.77 -7.45 -12.17
CA ALA A 701 4.03 -6.26 -12.96
C ALA A 701 3.67 -6.44 -14.45
N ALA A 702 3.72 -7.67 -14.99
CA ALA A 702 3.37 -7.96 -16.37
C ALA A 702 1.89 -7.74 -16.72
N PHE A 703 0.98 -7.59 -15.74
CA PHE A 703 -0.44 -7.32 -16.00
C PHE A 703 -0.78 -5.83 -16.13
N ARG A 704 0.21 -4.92 -16.04
CA ARG A 704 0.02 -3.50 -16.41
C ARG A 704 -0.12 -3.39 -17.94
N PRO A 705 -1.15 -2.70 -18.49
CA PRO A 705 -1.42 -2.67 -19.94
C PRO A 705 -0.20 -2.29 -20.79
N GLU A 706 0.60 -1.31 -20.35
CA GLU A 706 1.79 -0.84 -21.06
C GLU A 706 2.97 -1.83 -21.04
N LEU A 707 2.96 -2.81 -20.13
CA LEU A 707 3.97 -3.88 -20.03
C LEU A 707 3.48 -5.21 -20.61
N MET A 708 2.16 -5.43 -20.66
CA MET A 708 1.54 -6.73 -20.94
C MET A 708 1.96 -7.35 -22.29
N PRO A 709 1.87 -6.67 -23.45
CA PRO A 709 2.32 -7.24 -24.72
C PRO A 709 3.83 -7.50 -24.70
N LEU A 710 4.64 -6.57 -24.15
CA LEU A 710 6.10 -6.67 -24.04
C LEU A 710 6.59 -7.71 -23.01
N ARG A 711 5.69 -8.31 -22.21
CA ARG A 711 6.02 -9.31 -21.19
C ARG A 711 5.41 -10.68 -21.43
N LEU A 712 4.30 -10.76 -22.16
CA LEU A 712 3.51 -11.98 -22.38
C LEU A 712 3.43 -12.44 -23.84
N LEU A 713 3.88 -11.62 -24.80
CA LEU A 713 4.03 -11.98 -26.22
C LEU A 713 5.52 -11.97 -26.61
N SER A 714 5.85 -12.52 -27.78
CA SER A 714 7.17 -12.34 -28.40
C SER A 714 7.23 -11.00 -29.15
N TRP A 715 8.42 -10.45 -29.38
CA TRP A 715 8.58 -9.13 -30.00
C TRP A 715 8.12 -9.13 -31.48
N GLU A 716 8.26 -10.27 -32.17
CA GLU A 716 7.74 -10.53 -33.51
C GLU A 716 6.20 -10.44 -33.51
N ARG A 717 5.55 -11.07 -32.52
CA ARG A 717 4.08 -11.06 -32.39
C ARG A 717 3.55 -9.68 -31.97
N VAL A 718 4.34 -8.89 -31.23
CA VAL A 718 4.03 -7.47 -30.97
C VAL A 718 4.15 -6.65 -32.25
N ALA A 719 5.16 -6.88 -33.10
CA ALA A 719 5.28 -6.23 -34.40
C ALA A 719 4.08 -6.54 -35.31
N GLU A 720 3.71 -7.81 -35.43
CA GLU A 720 2.52 -8.24 -36.18
C GLU A 720 1.24 -7.57 -35.66
N CYS A 721 1.06 -7.46 -34.34
CA CYS A 721 -0.09 -6.75 -33.75
C CYS A 721 -0.12 -5.26 -34.07
N ILE A 722 1.05 -4.62 -34.26
CA ILE A 722 1.16 -3.22 -34.67
C ILE A 722 0.77 -3.07 -36.15
N GLU A 723 1.30 -3.93 -37.04
CA GLU A 723 0.93 -3.90 -38.46
C GLU A 723 -0.57 -4.20 -38.69
N VAL A 724 -1.12 -5.21 -37.99
CA VAL A 724 -2.56 -5.56 -38.04
C VAL A 724 -3.46 -4.44 -37.52
N LEU A 725 -2.94 -3.52 -36.69
CA LEU A 725 -3.69 -2.38 -36.16
C LEU A 725 -3.76 -1.19 -37.14
N LYS A 726 -2.73 -0.95 -37.96
CA LYS A 726 -2.62 0.24 -38.83
C LYS A 726 -3.86 0.49 -39.70
N PRO A 727 -4.47 -0.50 -40.40
CA PRO A 727 -5.65 -0.25 -41.23
C PRO A 727 -6.85 0.28 -40.44
N ALA A 728 -7.05 -0.17 -39.19
CA ALA A 728 -8.15 0.31 -38.35
C ALA A 728 -7.91 1.74 -37.84
N VAL A 729 -6.66 2.11 -37.60
CA VAL A 729 -6.29 3.44 -37.10
C VAL A 729 -6.28 4.48 -38.22
N TYR A 730 -5.82 4.11 -39.42
CA TYR A 730 -5.81 4.98 -40.59
C TYR A 730 -7.13 4.97 -41.40
N GLY A 731 -8.19 4.36 -40.88
CA GLY A 731 -9.56 4.51 -41.40
C GLY A 731 -9.90 3.71 -42.66
N GLU A 732 -9.22 2.58 -42.91
CA GLU A 732 -9.49 1.77 -44.10
C GLU A 732 -10.89 1.12 -44.08
N ARG A 733 -11.57 1.16 -45.23
CA ARG A 733 -12.97 0.68 -45.35
C ARG A 733 -13.12 -0.84 -45.26
N ASN A 734 -12.12 -1.61 -45.70
CA ASN A 734 -12.18 -3.06 -45.86
C ASN A 734 -11.28 -3.82 -44.87
N LEU A 735 -11.41 -3.53 -43.58
CA LEU A 735 -10.55 -4.12 -42.53
C LEU A 735 -10.56 -5.67 -42.53
N PRO A 736 -9.38 -6.32 -42.43
CA PRO A 736 -9.25 -7.77 -42.21
C PRO A 736 -9.97 -8.29 -40.95
N ALA A 737 -10.19 -9.61 -40.87
CA ALA A 737 -10.85 -10.22 -39.72
C ALA A 737 -10.07 -10.04 -38.40
N ALA A 738 -8.75 -10.21 -38.42
CA ALA A 738 -7.88 -9.97 -37.26
C ALA A 738 -7.91 -8.49 -36.82
N THR A 739 -7.78 -7.56 -37.76
CA THR A 739 -7.89 -6.12 -37.53
C THR A 739 -9.25 -5.74 -36.92
N LYS A 740 -10.36 -6.32 -37.40
CA LYS A 740 -11.71 -6.15 -36.81
C LYS A 740 -11.80 -6.71 -35.38
N ALA A 741 -11.16 -7.84 -35.09
CA ALA A 741 -11.14 -8.42 -33.75
C ALA A 741 -10.33 -7.57 -32.76
N LEU A 742 -9.19 -7.02 -33.19
CA LEU A 742 -8.35 -6.12 -32.40
C LEU A 742 -9.03 -4.77 -32.15
N ALA A 743 -9.51 -4.11 -33.21
CA ALA A 743 -10.15 -2.79 -33.12
C ALA A 743 -11.40 -2.77 -32.22
N ARG A 744 -12.20 -3.85 -32.21
CA ARG A 744 -13.37 -3.98 -31.32
C ARG A 744 -13.04 -3.98 -29.82
N ARG A 745 -11.79 -4.29 -29.45
CA ARG A 745 -11.31 -4.33 -28.06
C ARG A 745 -10.56 -3.05 -27.64
N ILE A 746 -10.39 -2.09 -28.54
CA ILE A 746 -9.70 -0.80 -28.31
C ILE A 746 -10.75 0.29 -28.01
N PRO A 747 -10.49 1.25 -27.11
CA PRO A 747 -11.44 2.33 -26.82
C PRO A 747 -11.73 3.19 -28.06
N GLY A 748 -13.00 3.30 -28.45
CA GLY A 748 -13.40 3.97 -29.71
C GLY A 748 -13.09 5.46 -29.81
N LYS A 749 -12.69 6.13 -28.71
CA LYS A 749 -12.21 7.53 -28.72
C LYS A 749 -10.71 7.67 -28.97
N SER A 750 -9.97 6.58 -29.13
CA SER A 750 -8.49 6.61 -29.19
C SER A 750 -7.91 6.69 -30.61
N GLY A 751 -8.73 6.63 -31.67
CA GLY A 751 -8.27 6.53 -33.07
C GLY A 751 -7.22 7.57 -33.46
N ASP A 752 -7.55 8.86 -33.37
CA ASP A 752 -6.66 9.96 -33.76
C ASP A 752 -5.35 9.97 -32.96
N ARG A 753 -5.43 9.65 -31.65
CA ARG A 753 -4.25 9.56 -30.79
C ARG A 753 -3.37 8.36 -31.14
N LEU A 754 -3.96 7.22 -31.48
CA LEU A 754 -3.23 6.04 -31.94
C LEU A 754 -2.52 6.30 -33.28
N ALA A 755 -3.10 7.09 -34.19
CA ALA A 755 -2.44 7.47 -35.44
C ALA A 755 -1.16 8.26 -35.17
N VAL A 756 -1.23 9.30 -34.31
CA VAL A 756 -0.07 10.10 -33.89
C VAL A 756 0.99 9.25 -33.17
N LEU A 757 0.57 8.26 -32.36
CA LEU A 757 1.49 7.37 -31.64
C LEU A 757 2.18 6.36 -32.56
N LEU A 758 1.48 5.80 -33.55
CA LEU A 758 2.04 4.87 -34.54
C LEU A 758 3.04 5.60 -35.46
N GLU A 759 2.64 6.73 -36.04
CA GLU A 759 3.55 7.56 -36.85
C GLU A 759 4.77 8.01 -36.01
N GLY A 760 4.55 8.37 -34.74
CA GLY A 760 5.60 8.71 -33.80
C GLY A 760 6.52 7.54 -33.39
N MET A 761 6.12 6.28 -33.62
CA MET A 761 7.00 5.11 -33.49
C MET A 761 7.78 4.86 -34.78
N GLU A 762 7.12 4.96 -35.94
CA GLU A 762 7.72 4.76 -37.27
C GLU A 762 8.83 5.79 -37.55
N ARG A 763 8.52 7.09 -37.39
CA ARG A 763 9.48 8.21 -37.54
C ARG A 763 10.70 8.14 -36.62
N ARG A 764 10.62 7.35 -35.53
CA ARG A 764 11.68 7.18 -34.52
C ARG A 764 12.37 5.81 -34.57
N HIS A 765 12.00 4.95 -35.53
CA HIS A 765 12.53 3.58 -35.70
C HIS A 765 12.64 2.78 -34.39
N ILE A 766 11.60 2.84 -33.54
CA ILE A 766 11.70 2.34 -32.16
C ILE A 766 11.83 0.80 -32.13
N ASN A 767 12.97 0.34 -31.63
CA ASN A 767 13.34 -1.08 -31.57
C ASN A 767 12.52 -1.84 -30.51
N LEU A 768 11.64 -2.75 -30.96
CA LEU A 768 10.77 -3.56 -30.10
C LEU A 768 11.53 -4.52 -29.17
N ALA A 769 12.72 -5.00 -29.54
CA ALA A 769 13.54 -5.84 -28.67
C ALA A 769 14.09 -5.03 -27.48
N ARG A 770 14.61 -3.81 -27.71
CA ARG A 770 15.00 -2.87 -26.63
C ARG A 770 13.80 -2.49 -25.73
N LEU A 771 12.58 -2.38 -26.27
CA LEU A 771 11.38 -2.16 -25.44
C LEU A 771 11.03 -3.40 -24.58
N THR A 772 11.14 -4.59 -25.16
CA THR A 772 10.91 -5.88 -24.46
C THR A 772 11.91 -6.09 -23.32
N GLU A 773 13.16 -5.67 -23.54
CA GLU A 773 14.23 -5.59 -22.53
C GLU A 773 13.85 -4.61 -21.41
N GLY A 774 13.48 -3.36 -21.74
CA GLY A 774 13.04 -2.35 -20.77
C GLY A 774 11.79 -2.74 -19.96
N ALA A 775 10.90 -3.54 -20.54
CA ALA A 775 9.77 -4.13 -19.82
C ALA A 775 10.21 -5.19 -18.81
N ARG A 776 11.21 -6.02 -19.18
CA ARG A 776 11.82 -7.02 -18.30
C ARG A 776 12.54 -6.35 -17.12
N HIS A 777 13.34 -5.33 -17.40
CA HIS A 777 14.00 -4.47 -16.39
C HIS A 777 12.98 -3.83 -15.44
N THR A 778 11.93 -3.19 -15.98
CA THR A 778 10.83 -2.63 -15.17
C THR A 778 10.19 -3.69 -14.26
N ALA A 779 10.03 -4.93 -14.72
CA ALA A 779 9.50 -6.03 -13.93
C ALA A 779 10.50 -6.54 -12.87
N ASN A 780 11.81 -6.59 -13.16
CA ASN A 780 12.87 -6.89 -12.18
C ASN A 780 12.91 -5.82 -11.06
N ARG A 781 12.83 -4.53 -11.42
CA ARG A 781 12.75 -3.40 -10.48
C ARG A 781 11.49 -3.45 -9.60
N ALA A 782 10.33 -3.80 -10.17
CA ALA A 782 9.10 -4.02 -9.40
C ALA A 782 9.25 -5.20 -8.42
N GLY A 783 9.90 -6.30 -8.85
CA GLY A 783 10.26 -7.42 -7.98
C GLY A 783 11.13 -6.99 -6.79
N LEU A 784 12.18 -6.22 -7.02
CA LEU A 784 13.09 -5.71 -5.97
C LEU A 784 12.37 -4.87 -4.91
N LEU A 785 11.42 -4.02 -5.31
CA LEU A 785 10.65 -3.21 -4.38
C LEU A 785 9.81 -4.08 -3.44
N VAL A 786 9.06 -5.03 -4.00
CA VAL A 786 8.20 -5.97 -3.25
C VAL A 786 9.04 -6.94 -2.38
N ALA A 787 10.22 -7.35 -2.86
CA ALA A 787 11.16 -8.21 -2.14
C ALA A 787 11.67 -7.62 -0.82
N GLY A 788 11.62 -6.29 -0.65
CA GLY A 788 12.03 -5.62 0.59
C GLY A 788 13.54 -5.46 0.77
N GLY A 789 14.36 -5.90 -0.19
CA GLY A 789 15.82 -5.78 -0.14
C GLY A 789 16.52 -6.28 -1.40
N VAL A 790 17.79 -5.92 -1.56
CA VAL A 790 18.63 -6.22 -2.73
C VAL A 790 19.08 -7.68 -2.74
N ALA A 791 19.48 -8.24 -1.59
CA ALA A 791 19.99 -9.63 -1.52
C ALA A 791 19.01 -10.70 -2.06
N PRO A 792 17.70 -10.69 -1.71
CA PRO A 792 16.73 -11.60 -2.32
C PRO A 792 16.62 -11.47 -3.84
N ALA A 793 16.69 -10.25 -4.37
CA ALA A 793 16.55 -9.97 -5.80
C ALA A 793 17.80 -10.39 -6.60
N VAL A 794 19.00 -10.08 -6.09
CA VAL A 794 20.28 -10.55 -6.64
C VAL A 794 20.34 -12.08 -6.64
N THR A 795 19.91 -12.72 -5.54
CA THR A 795 19.81 -14.18 -5.42
C THR A 795 18.82 -14.77 -6.43
N ALA A 796 17.66 -14.14 -6.63
CA ALA A 796 16.65 -14.58 -7.58
C ALA A 796 17.12 -14.55 -9.05
N LEU A 797 17.84 -13.49 -9.47
CA LEU A 797 18.40 -13.41 -10.83
C LEU A 797 19.55 -14.41 -11.02
N ARG A 798 20.48 -14.50 -10.04
CA ARG A 798 21.59 -15.47 -10.06
C ARG A 798 21.09 -16.92 -10.16
N ALA A 799 20.09 -17.30 -9.36
CA ALA A 799 19.51 -18.64 -9.35
C ALA A 799 18.84 -19.05 -10.68
N LYS A 800 18.46 -18.07 -11.51
CA LYS A 800 17.85 -18.28 -12.83
C LYS A 800 18.84 -18.30 -13.99
N ARG A 801 20.08 -17.83 -13.79
CA ARG A 801 21.03 -17.53 -14.89
C ARG A 801 20.48 -16.50 -15.89
N GLU A 802 19.76 -15.48 -15.40
CA GLU A 802 19.40 -14.30 -16.19
C GLU A 802 20.67 -13.58 -16.67
N SER A 803 20.58 -12.69 -17.67
CA SER A 803 21.79 -12.08 -18.23
C SER A 803 22.55 -11.23 -17.20
N THR A 804 23.86 -11.15 -17.37
CA THR A 804 24.74 -10.24 -16.60
C THR A 804 24.23 -8.80 -16.65
N GLU A 805 23.61 -8.41 -17.77
CA GLU A 805 23.04 -7.08 -18.01
C GLU A 805 21.78 -6.83 -17.18
N GLU A 806 20.88 -7.82 -17.02
CA GLU A 806 19.71 -7.70 -16.11
C GLU A 806 20.15 -7.51 -14.65
N LEU A 807 21.22 -8.19 -14.22
CA LEU A 807 21.77 -8.00 -12.88
C LEU A 807 22.41 -6.61 -12.73
N ILE A 808 23.16 -6.15 -13.74
CA ILE A 808 23.76 -4.81 -13.76
C ILE A 808 22.70 -3.71 -13.77
N GLU A 809 21.62 -3.84 -14.55
CA GLU A 809 20.50 -2.89 -14.56
C GLU A 809 19.84 -2.81 -13.19
N LEU A 810 19.52 -3.97 -12.60
CA LEU A 810 18.88 -4.02 -11.30
C LEU A 810 19.73 -3.32 -10.21
N LEU A 811 21.04 -3.51 -10.26
CA LEU A 811 21.98 -2.90 -9.32
C LEU A 811 22.15 -1.39 -9.57
N ARG A 812 22.18 -0.93 -10.83
CA ARG A 812 22.14 0.50 -11.17
C ARG A 812 20.87 1.17 -10.65
N PHE A 813 19.71 0.51 -10.79
CA PHE A 813 18.46 0.99 -10.21
C PHE A 813 18.50 0.99 -8.68
N ALA A 814 18.98 -0.09 -8.05
CA ALA A 814 19.12 -0.20 -6.60
C ALA A 814 20.06 0.87 -6.01
N ALA A 815 21.12 1.26 -6.73
CA ALA A 815 22.02 2.34 -6.33
C ALA A 815 21.43 3.75 -6.55
N SER A 816 20.31 3.89 -7.25
CA SER A 816 19.79 5.17 -7.71
C SER A 816 18.96 5.94 -6.67
N ASN A 817 18.89 7.27 -6.83
CA ASN A 817 17.97 8.13 -6.08
C ASN A 817 16.49 7.70 -6.24
N LYS A 818 16.13 7.12 -7.40
CA LYS A 818 14.77 6.67 -7.71
C LYS A 818 14.37 5.50 -6.81
N TYR A 819 15.27 4.53 -6.58
CA TYR A 819 15.04 3.46 -5.62
C TYR A 819 15.15 3.94 -4.17
N LEU A 820 16.12 4.80 -3.84
CA LEU A 820 16.27 5.33 -2.48
C LEU A 820 14.98 6.03 -1.98
N GLY A 821 14.40 6.91 -2.80
CA GLY A 821 13.13 7.59 -2.47
C GLY A 821 11.91 6.66 -2.37
N LEU A 822 11.94 5.49 -3.02
CA LEU A 822 10.93 4.44 -2.87
C LEU A 822 11.21 3.54 -1.65
N ARG A 823 12.48 3.30 -1.31
CA ARG A 823 12.94 2.56 -0.12
C ARG A 823 12.60 3.31 1.17
N ALA A 824 12.60 4.64 1.15
CA ALA A 824 12.19 5.50 2.25
C ALA A 824 10.68 5.47 2.59
N LYS A 825 9.83 4.90 1.71
CA LYS A 825 8.38 4.71 1.96
C LYS A 825 8.03 3.42 2.72
N ARG A 826 9.00 2.56 3.07
CA ARG A 826 8.80 1.14 3.43
C ARG A 826 7.99 0.86 4.69
#